data_AF-A0A3D3GFP8-F1
#
_entry.id   AF-A0A3D3GFP8-F1
#
_cell.length_a   1.000
_cell.length_b   1.000
_cell.length_c   1.000
_cell.angle_alpha   90.00
_cell.angle_beta   90.00
_cell.angle_gamma   90.00
#
_symmetry.space_group_name_H-M   'P 1'
#
loop_
_entity.id
_entity.type
_entity.pdbx_description
1 polymer ?
#
loop_
_entity_poly.entity_id
_entity_poly.type
_entity_poly.pdbx_seq_one_letter_code
_entity_poly.pdbx_strand_id
1 'polypeptide(L)'
;MAPPKIFISGMHSGQNPCSGVGIARCLRAAFPNLTLVGVDHWQGSSGLHDKSIDETLLLPQWKQINDAQHGDHILSILNDDHLWIAAMDMEVHWLAEHLGAHSNLLAPGAKALELTAKPAVSGLDGLGFRVPDFISASLPDSDIHYFLRQHAWQCWLKSPYHDAKRISSWIGFVKARDAMAKSWRTSKLFLQRHIIGSEETIAFAAYQGELIAAAHMQKRQITPEGKTWAARVTAVEPDFLEGFKEAIRKLNYTGGGEVEFARDPDGHKWLIECNPRFPAWVYGGALAGQNVVAKLIAHVWNMPFLETVNPYPFFTRVVQDIPAKESVGIPLPPDPATMAWASEGKKGKSGPDFSALIPTLASAQEQHSKTPDKSGDVPEHIDPSYFTEISSLTEQYVGPTPARIHLEQWARGRFDRLAKRVKQASLNTSRIQIGFSVKTCPTDDYLRKAKESGFFAECISQMEVQRALSFGFLPSQIILNGPGKFWPLTDKPVTGLHALYCDSPEEFDRVIALPGIAKVIGFRMRVPKVHSRFGNPLDDPRRFSDLIHKMKKLQGRAELGFHFHMPSWAIGLQTWMQALDSLLIWCQIAERLSGRPVKHLDLGGGFFPADLERLDISGIQESVRKALPNVGTLYLEPGRSLTQDGEILVSRILDLRKTPDASLHEIVVDACIAELPLAQAYSHRLFFKQIGSLEANSPPVRLSKGETRILGRICMEDDILSDGVSLPESAQIGDYVIFGDAGGYERSMSYGFGRG
;
A
#
# COMPACT_ATOMS: atom_id res chain seq x y z
N MET A 1 -34.94 34.10 -29.12
CA MET A 1 -34.20 33.17 -28.23
C MET A 1 -33.03 33.94 -27.65
N ALA A 2 -32.71 33.72 -26.37
CA ALA A 2 -31.47 34.23 -25.81
C ALA A 2 -30.27 33.61 -26.55
N PRO A 3 -29.12 34.30 -26.67
CA PRO A 3 -27.93 33.71 -27.27
C PRO A 3 -27.53 32.44 -26.51
N PRO A 4 -27.07 31.38 -27.19
CA PRO A 4 -26.69 30.13 -26.55
C PRO A 4 -25.52 30.35 -25.59
N LYS A 5 -25.59 29.71 -24.41
CA LYS A 5 -24.59 29.82 -23.35
C LYS A 5 -23.91 28.47 -23.12
N ILE A 6 -22.71 28.51 -22.52
CA ILE A 6 -22.00 27.31 -22.05
C ILE A 6 -21.95 27.33 -20.53
N PHE A 7 -22.56 26.33 -19.91
CA PHE A 7 -22.51 26.08 -18.47
C PHE A 7 -21.34 25.15 -18.15
N ILE A 8 -20.49 25.58 -17.21
CA ILE A 8 -19.25 24.89 -16.87
C ILE A 8 -19.26 24.65 -15.36
N SER A 9 -19.37 23.40 -14.95
CA SER A 9 -19.36 23.04 -13.53
C SER A 9 -17.96 22.99 -12.95
N GLY A 10 -17.82 22.66 -11.65
CA GLY A 10 -16.55 22.37 -11.01
C GLY A 10 -15.59 23.57 -10.98
N MET A 11 -16.04 24.68 -10.40
CA MET A 11 -15.31 25.95 -10.36
C MET A 11 -14.35 26.07 -9.16
N HIS A 12 -14.21 25.02 -8.36
CA HIS A 12 -13.23 24.99 -7.26
C HIS A 12 -11.78 25.03 -7.79
N SER A 13 -10.98 26.01 -7.33
CA SER A 13 -9.60 26.23 -7.79
C SER A 13 -8.54 26.28 -6.67
N GLY A 14 -8.80 25.62 -5.52
CA GLY A 14 -7.86 25.52 -4.42
C GLY A 14 -6.66 24.59 -4.68
N GLN A 15 -6.06 24.05 -3.61
CA GLN A 15 -4.91 23.13 -3.72
C GLN A 15 -5.22 21.85 -4.50
N ASN A 16 -6.48 21.42 -4.51
CA ASN A 16 -6.98 20.32 -5.34
C ASN A 16 -8.04 20.84 -6.32
N PRO A 17 -7.64 21.49 -7.42
CA PRO A 17 -8.56 22.18 -8.31
C PRO A 17 -9.36 21.20 -9.18
N CYS A 18 -10.61 21.55 -9.46
CA CYS A 18 -11.43 20.96 -10.52
C CYS A 18 -11.04 21.55 -11.89
N SER A 19 -11.59 21.02 -12.98
CA SER A 19 -11.26 21.48 -14.35
C SER A 19 -12.04 22.70 -14.82
N GLY A 20 -13.09 23.15 -14.13
CA GLY A 20 -14.00 24.19 -14.60
C GLY A 20 -13.31 25.50 -14.97
N VAL A 21 -12.43 26.02 -14.10
CA VAL A 21 -11.64 27.24 -14.40
C VAL A 21 -10.73 27.05 -15.61
N GLY A 22 -10.13 25.86 -15.74
CA GLY A 22 -9.28 25.53 -16.89
C GLY A 22 -10.08 25.51 -18.20
N ILE A 23 -11.26 24.89 -18.18
CA ILE A 23 -12.20 24.84 -19.30
C ILE A 23 -12.64 26.25 -19.69
N ALA A 24 -13.04 27.09 -18.73
CA ALA A 24 -13.47 28.45 -18.97
C ALA A 24 -12.37 29.31 -19.62
N ARG A 25 -11.12 29.18 -19.16
CA ARG A 25 -9.97 29.88 -19.75
C ARG A 25 -9.64 29.39 -21.15
N CYS A 26 -9.75 28.08 -21.41
CA CYS A 26 -9.60 27.52 -22.76
C CYS A 26 -10.62 28.12 -23.73
N LEU A 27 -11.89 28.21 -23.30
CA LEU A 27 -12.97 28.74 -24.12
C LEU A 27 -12.85 30.24 -24.31
N ARG A 28 -12.56 31.02 -23.26
CA ARG A 28 -12.39 32.48 -23.39
C ARG A 28 -11.25 32.86 -24.33
N ALA A 29 -10.16 32.09 -24.32
CA ALA A 29 -9.03 32.32 -25.22
C ALA A 29 -9.39 32.07 -26.70
N ALA A 30 -10.26 31.10 -26.97
CA ALA A 30 -10.66 30.72 -28.32
C ALA A 30 -11.90 31.46 -28.84
N PHE A 31 -12.79 31.85 -27.93
CA PHE A 31 -14.11 32.45 -28.19
C PHE A 31 -14.37 33.64 -27.24
N PRO A 32 -13.81 34.83 -27.54
CA PRO A 32 -13.90 35.99 -26.64
C PRO A 32 -15.31 36.47 -26.36
N ASN A 33 -16.27 36.16 -27.25
CA ASN A 33 -17.63 36.68 -27.21
C ASN A 33 -18.68 35.64 -26.76
N LEU A 34 -18.30 34.39 -26.46
CA LEU A 34 -19.25 33.41 -25.92
C LEU A 34 -19.57 33.75 -24.47
N THR A 35 -20.84 33.59 -24.10
CA THR A 35 -21.29 33.72 -22.72
C THR A 35 -21.00 32.43 -21.95
N LEU A 36 -20.13 32.52 -20.95
CA LEU A 36 -19.73 31.40 -20.09
C LEU A 36 -20.36 31.55 -18.71
N VAL A 37 -21.08 30.52 -18.28
CA VAL A 37 -21.72 30.44 -16.96
C VAL A 37 -20.93 29.48 -16.08
N GLY A 38 -20.34 30.00 -15.00
CA GLY A 38 -19.64 29.19 -14.00
C GLY A 38 -20.63 28.58 -13.02
N VAL A 39 -20.62 27.27 -12.88
CA VAL A 39 -21.57 26.51 -12.05
C VAL A 39 -20.84 25.83 -10.90
N ASP A 40 -21.37 25.97 -9.68
CA ASP A 40 -20.86 25.23 -8.52
C ASP A 40 -21.96 25.02 -7.47
N HIS A 41 -21.71 24.14 -6.51
CA HIS A 41 -22.58 23.88 -5.35
C HIS A 41 -22.06 24.56 -4.08
N TRP A 42 -20.92 25.25 -4.17
CA TRP A 42 -20.31 25.94 -3.04
C TRP A 42 -19.84 27.35 -3.42
N GLN A 43 -20.37 28.36 -2.73
CA GLN A 43 -20.02 29.77 -2.93
C GLN A 43 -18.55 30.09 -2.65
N GLY A 44 -17.84 29.22 -1.90
CA GLY A 44 -16.41 29.38 -1.63
C GLY A 44 -15.49 28.95 -2.79
N SER A 45 -16.06 28.46 -3.89
CA SER A 45 -15.29 28.12 -5.09
C SER A 45 -14.77 29.39 -5.79
N SER A 46 -13.49 29.70 -5.54
CA SER A 46 -12.80 30.88 -6.06
C SER A 46 -12.90 31.05 -7.58
N GLY A 47 -13.05 29.97 -8.36
CA GLY A 47 -13.22 30.04 -9.80
C GLY A 47 -14.50 30.73 -10.27
N LEU A 48 -15.54 30.83 -9.43
CA LEU A 48 -16.76 31.59 -9.75
C LEU A 48 -16.47 33.09 -9.99
N HIS A 49 -15.36 33.59 -9.44
CA HIS A 49 -14.91 34.96 -9.62
C HIS A 49 -13.89 35.14 -10.76
N ASP A 50 -13.51 34.07 -11.46
CA ASP A 50 -12.53 34.16 -12.55
C ASP A 50 -13.07 35.05 -13.69
N LYS A 51 -12.21 35.93 -14.22
CA LYS A 51 -12.54 36.88 -15.30
C LYS A 51 -13.04 36.22 -16.59
N SER A 52 -12.78 34.91 -16.76
CA SER A 52 -13.23 34.18 -17.93
C SER A 52 -14.72 33.87 -17.90
N ILE A 53 -15.35 33.96 -16.72
CA ILE A 53 -16.77 33.68 -16.49
C ILE A 53 -17.56 34.98 -16.53
N ASP A 54 -18.67 34.99 -17.27
CA ASP A 54 -19.58 36.14 -17.34
C ASP A 54 -20.63 36.06 -16.22
N GLU A 55 -21.33 34.93 -16.16
CA GLU A 55 -22.44 34.67 -15.25
C GLU A 55 -22.13 33.53 -14.29
N THR A 56 -22.81 33.47 -13.15
CA THR A 56 -22.59 32.42 -12.15
C THR A 56 -23.91 31.78 -11.75
N LEU A 57 -23.94 30.45 -11.71
CA LEU A 57 -25.06 29.66 -11.22
C LEU A 57 -24.63 28.90 -9.98
N LEU A 58 -25.17 29.27 -8.82
CA LEU A 58 -24.95 28.56 -7.57
C LEU A 58 -26.11 27.59 -7.32
N LEU A 59 -25.80 26.30 -7.33
CA LEU A 59 -26.75 25.24 -7.08
C LEU A 59 -26.83 24.90 -5.58
N PRO A 60 -27.94 24.30 -5.11
CA PRO A 60 -28.02 23.77 -3.74
C PRO A 60 -26.87 22.80 -3.47
N GLN A 61 -26.39 22.70 -2.23
CA GLN A 61 -25.32 21.75 -1.90
C GLN A 61 -25.76 20.32 -2.26
N TRP A 62 -24.82 19.47 -2.67
CA TRP A 62 -25.12 18.08 -3.03
C TRP A 62 -25.91 17.30 -1.97
N LYS A 63 -25.76 17.62 -0.68
CA LYS A 63 -26.56 17.00 0.41
C LYS A 63 -28.00 17.52 0.53
N GLN A 64 -28.36 18.54 -0.24
CA GLN A 64 -29.64 19.28 -0.20
C GLN A 64 -30.39 19.19 -1.53
N ILE A 65 -29.80 18.61 -2.58
CA ILE A 65 -30.49 18.48 -3.85
C ILE A 65 -31.64 17.48 -3.74
N ASN A 66 -32.72 17.75 -4.47
CA ASN A 66 -33.73 16.76 -4.82
C ASN A 66 -33.41 16.29 -6.24
N ASP A 67 -33.12 15.00 -6.44
CA ASP A 67 -32.57 14.50 -7.71
C ASP A 67 -33.47 14.82 -8.92
N ALA A 68 -34.79 14.66 -8.78
CA ALA A 68 -35.74 14.94 -9.85
C ALA A 68 -35.76 16.43 -10.22
N GLN A 69 -35.93 17.32 -9.24
CA GLN A 69 -35.95 18.78 -9.49
C GLN A 69 -34.60 19.28 -10.02
N HIS A 70 -33.50 18.70 -9.55
CA HIS A 70 -32.17 19.04 -10.02
C HIS A 70 -31.99 18.62 -11.49
N GLY A 71 -32.44 17.41 -11.84
CA GLY A 71 -32.42 16.91 -13.21
C GLY A 71 -33.28 17.75 -14.15
N ASP A 72 -34.52 18.05 -13.75
CA ASP A 72 -35.46 18.88 -14.53
C ASP A 72 -34.87 20.27 -14.81
N HIS A 73 -34.18 20.87 -13.85
CA HIS A 73 -33.52 22.16 -14.02
C HIS A 73 -32.38 22.10 -15.05
N ILE A 74 -31.53 21.06 -15.00
CA ILE A 74 -30.45 20.90 -15.97
C ILE A 74 -31.04 20.59 -17.36
N LEU A 75 -32.08 19.77 -17.45
CA LEU A 75 -32.78 19.49 -18.71
C LEU A 75 -33.39 20.74 -19.32
N SER A 76 -33.98 21.64 -18.52
CA SER A 76 -34.53 22.89 -19.04
C SER A 76 -33.44 23.74 -19.70
N ILE A 77 -32.24 23.80 -19.09
CA ILE A 77 -31.09 24.50 -19.66
C ILE A 77 -30.68 23.85 -20.99
N LEU A 78 -30.56 22.53 -21.02
CA LEU A 78 -30.14 21.78 -22.20
C LEU A 78 -31.12 21.89 -23.37
N ASN A 79 -32.43 21.94 -23.08
CA ASN A 79 -33.51 22.09 -24.05
C ASN A 79 -33.60 23.52 -24.64
N ASP A 80 -33.03 24.52 -23.97
CA ASP A 80 -32.92 25.91 -24.45
C ASP A 80 -31.66 26.14 -25.32
N ASP A 81 -31.16 25.09 -25.98
CA ASP A 81 -29.96 25.07 -26.84
C ASP A 81 -28.67 25.54 -26.13
N HIS A 82 -28.59 25.39 -24.81
CA HIS A 82 -27.36 25.66 -24.03
C HIS A 82 -26.53 24.39 -23.85
N LEU A 83 -25.21 24.52 -23.86
CA LEU A 83 -24.29 23.40 -23.60
C LEU A 83 -23.95 23.29 -22.12
N TRP A 84 -23.80 22.07 -21.63
CA TRP A 84 -23.28 21.78 -20.29
C TRP A 84 -21.99 20.97 -20.37
N ILE A 85 -20.91 21.47 -19.76
CA ILE A 85 -19.63 20.76 -19.62
C ILE A 85 -19.44 20.38 -18.15
N ALA A 86 -19.53 19.08 -17.88
CA ALA A 86 -19.28 18.54 -16.55
C ALA A 86 -17.77 18.45 -16.27
N ALA A 87 -17.33 19.07 -15.18
CA ALA A 87 -15.93 19.20 -14.80
C ALA A 87 -15.57 18.42 -13.52
N MET A 88 -16.46 17.54 -13.06
CA MET A 88 -16.31 16.76 -11.83
C MET A 88 -16.72 15.31 -12.06
N ASP A 89 -15.87 14.37 -11.62
CA ASP A 89 -16.07 12.93 -11.84
C ASP A 89 -17.43 12.45 -11.32
N MET A 90 -17.81 12.87 -10.11
CA MET A 90 -19.06 12.46 -9.46
C MET A 90 -20.30 13.06 -10.11
N GLU A 91 -20.21 14.29 -10.62
CA GLU A 91 -21.30 14.92 -11.35
C GLU A 91 -21.55 14.19 -12.67
N VAL A 92 -20.49 13.80 -13.38
CA VAL A 92 -20.62 13.02 -14.63
C VAL A 92 -21.36 11.71 -14.38
N HIS A 93 -21.05 11.01 -13.29
CA HIS A 93 -21.77 9.79 -12.91
C HIS A 93 -23.25 10.09 -12.62
N TRP A 94 -23.54 11.13 -11.84
CA TRP A 94 -24.90 11.54 -11.51
C TRP A 94 -25.69 11.91 -12.79
N LEU A 95 -25.11 12.69 -13.69
CA LEU A 95 -25.73 13.09 -14.96
C LEU A 95 -26.03 11.89 -15.86
N ALA A 96 -25.09 10.95 -15.97
CA ALA A 96 -25.27 9.74 -16.79
C ALA A 96 -26.42 8.85 -16.27
N GLU A 97 -26.61 8.79 -14.95
CA GLU A 97 -27.68 8.03 -14.30
C GLU A 97 -29.05 8.71 -14.41
N HIS A 98 -29.11 10.02 -14.23
CA HIS A 98 -30.38 10.75 -14.11
C HIS A 98 -30.89 11.36 -15.43
N LEU A 99 -29.99 11.79 -16.31
CA LEU A 99 -30.34 12.49 -17.56
C LEU A 99 -30.11 11.63 -18.80
N GLY A 100 -29.26 10.60 -18.72
CA GLY A 100 -28.87 9.81 -19.87
C GLY A 100 -28.10 10.63 -20.91
N ALA A 101 -28.26 10.29 -22.19
CA ALA A 101 -27.58 10.99 -23.29
C ALA A 101 -28.41 12.17 -23.80
N HIS A 102 -27.78 13.33 -23.95
CA HIS A 102 -28.36 14.53 -24.57
C HIS A 102 -27.31 15.20 -25.46
N SER A 103 -27.70 15.71 -26.63
CA SER A 103 -26.73 16.31 -27.60
C SER A 103 -25.97 17.51 -27.02
N ASN A 104 -26.65 18.28 -26.18
CA ASN A 104 -26.06 19.46 -25.52
C ASN A 104 -25.35 19.14 -24.19
N LEU A 105 -25.35 17.88 -23.74
CA LEU A 105 -24.67 17.43 -22.53
C LEU A 105 -23.31 16.83 -22.88
N LEU A 106 -22.24 17.55 -22.57
CA LEU A 106 -20.86 17.16 -22.89
C LEU A 106 -20.26 16.30 -21.77
N ALA A 107 -20.85 15.12 -21.57
CA ALA A 107 -20.43 14.11 -20.60
C ALA A 107 -20.63 12.69 -21.17
N PRO A 108 -19.80 11.71 -20.77
CA PRO A 108 -19.94 10.34 -21.23
C PRO A 108 -21.19 9.66 -20.63
N GLY A 109 -21.81 8.77 -21.39
CA GLY A 109 -22.96 7.99 -20.91
C GLY A 109 -22.57 6.83 -19.98
N ALA A 110 -23.56 6.22 -19.33
CA ALA A 110 -23.38 5.18 -18.31
C ALA A 110 -22.52 3.99 -18.78
N LYS A 111 -22.71 3.51 -20.03
CA LYS A 111 -21.91 2.43 -20.61
C LYS A 111 -20.42 2.80 -20.75
N ALA A 112 -20.12 4.04 -21.12
CA ALA A 112 -18.74 4.50 -21.22
C ALA A 112 -18.09 4.58 -19.83
N LEU A 113 -18.83 5.05 -18.82
CA LEU A 113 -18.38 5.08 -17.43
C LEU A 113 -18.10 3.68 -16.87
N GLU A 114 -18.99 2.71 -17.13
CA GLU A 114 -18.78 1.31 -16.72
C GLU A 114 -17.49 0.73 -17.32
N LEU A 115 -17.29 0.92 -18.63
CA LEU A 115 -16.12 0.40 -19.35
C LEU A 115 -14.82 1.15 -19.02
N THR A 116 -14.91 2.38 -18.50
CA THR A 116 -13.74 3.17 -18.09
C THR A 116 -13.49 3.15 -16.58
N ALA A 117 -14.29 2.40 -15.83
CA ALA A 117 -14.15 2.28 -14.39
C ALA A 117 -12.84 1.59 -13.99
N LYS A 118 -12.22 2.12 -12.93
CA LYS A 118 -11.06 1.52 -12.25
C LYS A 118 -11.50 0.21 -11.60
N PRO A 119 -10.62 -0.79 -11.41
CA PRO A 119 -9.17 -0.77 -11.66
C PRO A 119 -8.72 -1.19 -13.07
N ALA A 120 -9.57 -1.87 -13.86
CA ALA A 120 -9.14 -2.52 -15.10
C ALA A 120 -9.36 -1.70 -16.37
N VAL A 121 -10.34 -0.77 -16.41
CA VAL A 121 -10.63 0.13 -17.55
C VAL A 121 -10.64 -0.61 -18.91
N SER A 122 -11.51 -1.62 -19.04
CA SER A 122 -11.59 -2.50 -20.22
C SER A 122 -11.90 -1.77 -21.53
N GLY A 123 -12.49 -0.57 -21.46
CA GLY A 123 -12.77 0.29 -22.61
C GLY A 123 -11.52 0.73 -23.38
N LEU A 124 -10.34 0.59 -22.78
CA LEU A 124 -9.05 0.95 -23.38
C LEU A 124 -8.20 -0.28 -23.76
N ASP A 125 -8.80 -1.47 -23.76
CA ASP A 125 -8.14 -2.71 -24.19
C ASP A 125 -7.62 -2.58 -25.64
N GLY A 126 -6.37 -3.01 -25.86
CA GLY A 126 -5.70 -2.96 -27.16
C GLY A 126 -4.81 -1.73 -27.40
N LEU A 127 -4.80 -0.73 -26.50
CA LEU A 127 -3.94 0.47 -26.62
C LEU A 127 -2.50 0.26 -26.12
N GLY A 128 -2.12 -0.97 -25.78
CA GLY A 128 -0.80 -1.32 -25.28
C GLY A 128 -0.54 -0.90 -23.82
N PHE A 129 -1.59 -0.56 -23.06
CA PHE A 129 -1.49 -0.36 -21.62
C PHE A 129 -1.40 -1.70 -20.88
N ARG A 130 -0.56 -1.73 -19.85
CA ARG A 130 -0.58 -2.76 -18.80
C ARG A 130 -1.38 -2.23 -17.61
N VAL A 131 -2.09 -3.11 -16.91
CA VAL A 131 -2.76 -2.75 -15.66
C VAL A 131 -1.83 -3.14 -14.51
N PRO A 132 -1.47 -2.22 -13.59
CA PRO A 132 -0.73 -2.57 -12.39
C PRO A 132 -1.48 -3.60 -11.57
N ASP A 133 -0.76 -4.55 -10.96
CA ASP A 133 -1.33 -5.52 -10.03
C ASP A 133 -2.24 -4.83 -9.01
N PHE A 134 -3.42 -5.39 -8.76
CA PHE A 134 -4.40 -4.85 -7.81
C PHE A 134 -5.18 -5.96 -7.12
N ILE A 135 -5.74 -5.64 -5.94
CA ILE A 135 -6.53 -6.55 -5.12
C ILE A 135 -7.68 -5.80 -4.44
N SER A 136 -8.83 -6.44 -4.26
CA SER A 136 -9.93 -5.86 -3.46
C SER A 136 -9.50 -5.69 -2.01
N ALA A 137 -9.82 -4.54 -1.40
CA ALA A 137 -9.61 -4.31 0.02
C ALA A 137 -10.69 -4.97 0.92
N SER A 138 -11.64 -5.69 0.29
CA SER A 138 -12.63 -6.56 0.95
C SER A 138 -12.16 -8.01 1.11
N LEU A 139 -10.97 -8.35 0.60
CA LEU A 139 -10.40 -9.68 0.82
C LEU A 139 -9.91 -9.84 2.26
N PRO A 140 -9.70 -11.08 2.74
CA PRO A 140 -9.15 -11.33 4.07
C PRO A 140 -7.89 -10.48 4.33
N ASP A 141 -7.78 -9.94 5.55
CA ASP A 141 -6.68 -9.04 5.93
C ASP A 141 -5.29 -9.69 5.75
N SER A 142 -5.20 -11.03 5.84
CA SER A 142 -3.98 -11.81 5.53
C SER A 142 -3.57 -11.71 4.06
N ASP A 143 -4.52 -11.80 3.12
CA ASP A 143 -4.25 -11.69 1.69
C ASP A 143 -3.84 -10.25 1.32
N ILE A 144 -4.48 -9.26 1.93
CA ILE A 144 -4.12 -7.85 1.74
C ILE A 144 -2.71 -7.57 2.28
N HIS A 145 -2.40 -8.06 3.49
CA HIS A 145 -1.07 -7.92 4.08
C HIS A 145 0.00 -8.58 3.19
N TYR A 146 -0.30 -9.75 2.62
CA TYR A 146 0.56 -10.42 1.66
C TYR A 146 0.82 -9.55 0.41
N PHE A 147 -0.24 -9.05 -0.24
CA PHE A 147 -0.16 -8.19 -1.43
C PHE A 147 0.72 -6.96 -1.18
N LEU A 148 0.50 -6.27 -0.06
CA LEU A 148 1.27 -5.10 0.33
C LEU A 148 2.77 -5.42 0.46
N ARG A 149 3.14 -6.54 1.07
CA ARG A 149 4.55 -6.94 1.21
C ARG A 149 5.19 -7.34 -0.12
N GLN A 150 4.46 -8.04 -1.00
CA GLN A 150 4.98 -8.42 -2.33
C GLN A 150 5.34 -7.19 -3.16
N HIS A 151 4.59 -6.11 -3.00
CA HIS A 151 4.84 -4.83 -3.66
C HIS A 151 5.59 -3.82 -2.79
N ALA A 152 6.35 -4.32 -1.82
CA ALA A 152 7.24 -3.55 -0.97
C ALA A 152 6.62 -2.34 -0.26
N TRP A 153 5.35 -2.47 0.11
CA TRP A 153 4.57 -1.40 0.72
C TRP A 153 4.58 -0.14 -0.14
N GLN A 154 4.60 -0.30 -1.46
CA GLN A 154 4.44 0.76 -2.44
C GLN A 154 3.12 0.54 -3.16
N CYS A 155 2.02 0.76 -2.45
CA CYS A 155 0.66 0.60 -2.98
C CYS A 155 -0.17 1.86 -2.78
N TRP A 156 -1.23 1.96 -3.56
CA TRP A 156 -2.26 2.98 -3.45
C TRP A 156 -3.57 2.31 -3.07
N LEU A 157 -4.14 2.71 -1.95
CA LEU A 157 -5.53 2.42 -1.63
C LEU A 157 -6.40 3.41 -2.38
N LYS A 158 -7.28 2.91 -3.24
CA LYS A 158 -8.13 3.72 -4.12
C LYS A 158 -9.59 3.40 -3.86
N SER A 159 -10.41 4.45 -3.94
CA SER A 159 -11.87 4.33 -4.05
C SER A 159 -12.25 4.12 -5.53
N PRO A 160 -13.35 3.41 -5.82
CA PRO A 160 -13.88 3.33 -7.18
C PRO A 160 -14.32 4.71 -7.72
N TYR A 161 -14.65 5.63 -6.82
CA TYR A 161 -15.17 6.96 -7.15
C TYR A 161 -14.07 8.00 -7.28
N HIS A 162 -13.38 8.29 -6.17
CA HIS A 162 -12.38 9.34 -6.06
C HIS A 162 -11.54 9.17 -4.79
N ASP A 163 -10.34 9.76 -4.76
CA ASP A 163 -9.33 9.67 -3.69
C ASP A 163 -8.44 8.43 -3.78
N ALA A 164 -7.17 8.66 -3.49
CA ALA A 164 -6.12 7.65 -3.47
C ALA A 164 -5.16 7.97 -2.33
N LYS A 165 -4.86 6.96 -1.50
CA LYS A 165 -3.94 7.08 -0.38
C LYS A 165 -2.75 6.17 -0.58
N ARG A 166 -1.55 6.74 -0.46
CA ARG A 166 -0.31 5.96 -0.47
C ARG A 166 -0.23 5.14 0.81
N ILE A 167 0.02 3.85 0.66
CA ILE A 167 0.14 2.88 1.75
C ILE A 167 1.58 2.43 1.86
N SER A 168 2.17 2.61 3.05
CA SER A 168 3.57 2.23 3.33
C SER A 168 3.75 1.40 4.60
N SER A 169 2.65 0.98 5.25
CA SER A 169 2.66 0.11 6.44
C SER A 169 1.28 -0.49 6.67
N TRP A 170 1.21 -1.57 7.48
CA TRP A 170 -0.06 -2.21 7.85
C TRP A 170 -0.99 -1.27 8.60
N ILE A 171 -0.47 -0.61 9.64
CA ILE A 171 -1.24 0.34 10.45
C ILE A 171 -1.74 1.51 9.60
N GLY A 172 -0.90 2.00 8.67
CA GLY A 172 -1.30 3.04 7.72
C GLY A 172 -2.41 2.59 6.77
N PHE A 173 -2.37 1.32 6.33
CA PHE A 173 -3.43 0.72 5.53
C PHE A 173 -4.76 0.65 6.28
N VAL A 174 -4.78 0.05 7.47
CA VAL A 174 -6.02 -0.13 8.26
C VAL A 174 -6.69 1.22 8.50
N LYS A 175 -5.93 2.22 8.99
CA LYS A 175 -6.45 3.58 9.20
C LYS A 175 -6.98 4.23 7.92
N ALA A 176 -6.26 4.09 6.80
CA ALA A 176 -6.68 4.66 5.54
C ALA A 176 -7.93 3.97 4.99
N ARG A 177 -8.03 2.64 5.11
CA ARG A 177 -9.20 1.85 4.71
C ARG A 177 -10.43 2.31 5.46
N ASP A 178 -10.38 2.36 6.79
CA ASP A 178 -11.56 2.69 7.59
C ASP A 178 -12.00 4.14 7.35
N ALA A 179 -11.03 5.06 7.27
CA ALA A 179 -11.31 6.46 6.95
C ALA A 179 -11.92 6.63 5.55
N MET A 180 -11.41 5.93 4.54
CA MET A 180 -11.92 6.00 3.17
C MET A 180 -13.28 5.31 3.04
N ALA A 181 -13.46 4.12 3.63
CA ALA A 181 -14.72 3.39 3.59
C ALA A 181 -15.85 4.19 4.24
N LYS A 182 -15.58 4.85 5.37
CA LYS A 182 -16.54 5.77 6.02
C LYS A 182 -16.80 7.03 5.20
N SER A 183 -15.75 7.67 4.68
CA SER A 183 -15.87 8.93 3.92
C SER A 183 -16.62 8.71 2.61
N TRP A 184 -16.36 7.59 1.93
CA TRP A 184 -16.94 7.24 0.65
C TRP A 184 -18.08 6.23 0.76
N ARG A 185 -18.56 5.90 1.96
CA ARG A 185 -19.66 4.96 2.22
C ARG A 185 -19.64 3.72 1.30
N THR A 186 -18.46 3.10 1.16
CA THR A 186 -18.25 2.01 0.20
C THR A 186 -17.30 0.95 0.76
N SER A 187 -17.61 -0.30 0.46
CA SER A 187 -16.75 -1.47 0.74
C SER A 187 -15.87 -1.84 -0.45
N LYS A 188 -16.05 -1.22 -1.63
CA LYS A 188 -15.39 -1.57 -2.90
C LYS A 188 -14.03 -0.89 -3.09
N LEU A 189 -13.34 -0.58 -1.99
CA LEU A 189 -11.97 -0.07 -2.06
C LEU A 189 -11.04 -1.14 -2.63
N PHE A 190 -9.97 -0.72 -3.29
CA PHE A 190 -8.97 -1.65 -3.81
C PHE A 190 -7.55 -1.11 -3.61
N LEU A 191 -6.59 -2.00 -3.46
CA LEU A 191 -5.18 -1.69 -3.46
C LEU A 191 -4.61 -1.90 -4.85
N GLN A 192 -3.82 -0.96 -5.33
CA GLN A 192 -3.09 -1.07 -6.59
C GLN A 192 -1.60 -0.82 -6.36
N ARG A 193 -0.75 -1.64 -6.96
CA ARG A 193 0.70 -1.45 -6.93
C ARG A 193 1.09 -0.09 -7.50
N HIS A 194 2.03 0.59 -6.84
CA HIS A 194 2.67 1.79 -7.39
C HIS A 194 3.68 1.43 -8.48
N ILE A 195 3.61 2.17 -9.58
CA ILE A 195 4.57 2.07 -10.68
C ILE A 195 5.60 3.20 -10.55
N ILE A 196 6.87 2.82 -10.47
CA ILE A 196 7.98 3.76 -10.49
C ILE A 196 8.17 4.21 -11.93
N GLY A 197 8.06 5.52 -12.19
CA GLY A 197 8.12 6.03 -13.56
C GLY A 197 7.73 7.49 -13.66
N SER A 198 7.68 7.99 -14.90
CA SER A 198 7.11 9.31 -15.18
C SER A 198 5.60 9.21 -15.39
N GLU A 199 4.85 10.06 -14.71
CA GLU A 199 3.40 10.16 -14.91
C GLU A 199 3.07 11.00 -16.16
N GLU A 200 2.21 10.44 -16.99
CA GLU A 200 1.76 10.99 -18.26
C GLU A 200 0.23 10.95 -18.36
N THR A 201 -0.32 11.84 -19.17
CA THR A 201 -1.76 11.98 -19.39
C THR A 201 -2.05 12.17 -20.87
N ILE A 202 -3.08 11.50 -21.39
CA ILE A 202 -3.73 11.87 -22.65
C ILE A 202 -5.02 12.62 -22.29
N ALA A 203 -5.02 13.94 -22.49
CA ALA A 203 -6.23 14.74 -22.39
C ALA A 203 -6.97 14.69 -23.73
N PHE A 204 -8.25 14.38 -23.75
CA PHE A 204 -8.99 14.23 -25.00
C PHE A 204 -10.39 14.82 -24.94
N ALA A 205 -10.95 15.05 -26.12
CA ALA A 205 -12.34 15.43 -26.33
C ALA A 205 -12.95 14.54 -27.40
N ALA A 206 -14.17 14.07 -27.14
CA ALA A 206 -14.94 13.28 -28.08
C ALA A 206 -16.39 13.75 -28.14
N TYR A 207 -17.06 13.47 -29.26
CA TYR A 207 -18.47 13.77 -29.44
C TYR A 207 -19.13 12.61 -30.19
N GLN A 208 -20.11 11.96 -29.56
CA GLN A 208 -20.88 10.86 -30.15
C GLN A 208 -20.00 9.74 -30.76
N GLY A 209 -18.91 9.39 -30.05
CA GLY A 209 -17.96 8.36 -30.49
C GLY A 209 -16.90 8.82 -31.49
N GLU A 210 -16.91 10.09 -31.93
CA GLU A 210 -15.84 10.68 -32.72
C GLU A 210 -14.79 11.31 -31.80
N LEU A 211 -13.51 10.92 -31.94
CA LEU A 211 -12.40 11.57 -31.24
C LEU A 211 -12.04 12.88 -31.96
N ILE A 212 -12.38 14.01 -31.33
CA ILE A 212 -12.20 15.36 -31.91
C ILE A 212 -10.77 15.87 -31.73
N ALA A 213 -10.21 15.68 -30.54
CA ALA A 213 -8.87 16.16 -30.22
C ALA A 213 -8.25 15.35 -29.09
N ALA A 214 -6.92 15.21 -29.11
CA ALA A 214 -6.16 14.64 -28.01
C ALA A 214 -4.81 15.36 -27.88
N ALA A 215 -4.33 15.50 -26.65
CA ALA A 215 -3.03 16.07 -26.32
C ALA A 215 -2.29 15.14 -25.37
N HIS A 216 -1.03 14.85 -25.68
CA HIS A 216 -0.15 14.11 -24.77
C HIS A 216 0.52 15.09 -23.83
N MET A 217 0.50 14.76 -22.55
CA MET A 217 0.97 15.64 -21.51
C MET A 217 1.86 14.88 -20.51
N GLN A 218 3.06 15.39 -20.24
CA GLN A 218 4.04 14.76 -19.36
C GLN A 218 4.27 15.63 -18.12
N LYS A 219 3.97 15.12 -16.93
CA LYS A 219 4.17 15.87 -15.68
C LYS A 219 5.68 16.12 -15.47
N ARG A 220 6.06 17.36 -15.16
CA ARG A 220 7.46 17.78 -14.92
C ARG A 220 7.70 18.29 -13.51
N GLN A 221 6.69 18.91 -12.92
CA GLN A 221 6.70 19.34 -11.53
C GLN A 221 5.32 19.07 -10.93
N ILE A 222 5.31 18.55 -9.70
CA ILE A 222 4.10 18.25 -8.93
C ILE A 222 4.15 18.94 -7.56
N THR A 223 3.00 19.23 -6.97
CA THR A 223 2.88 19.69 -5.58
C THR A 223 3.13 18.52 -4.61
N PRO A 224 3.33 18.79 -3.29
CA PRO A 224 3.40 17.73 -2.28
C PRO A 224 2.17 16.81 -2.26
N GLU A 225 1.01 17.32 -2.68
CA GLU A 225 -0.25 16.58 -2.81
C GLU A 225 -0.37 15.81 -4.14
N GLY A 226 0.68 15.82 -4.98
CA GLY A 226 0.74 15.11 -6.25
C GLY A 226 0.07 15.82 -7.43
N LYS A 227 -0.30 17.10 -7.28
CA LYS A 227 -1.00 17.84 -8.35
C LYS A 227 -0.01 18.46 -9.33
N THR A 228 -0.31 18.41 -10.63
CA THR A 228 0.57 18.96 -11.67
C THR A 228 0.76 20.47 -11.51
N TRP A 229 2.01 20.92 -11.43
CA TRP A 229 2.40 22.33 -11.39
C TRP A 229 3.00 22.80 -12.73
N ALA A 230 3.82 21.97 -13.36
CA ALA A 230 4.37 22.21 -14.69
C ALA A 230 4.38 20.91 -15.50
N ALA A 231 4.15 21.02 -16.81
CA ALA A 231 4.13 19.87 -17.71
C ALA A 231 4.58 20.25 -19.13
N ARG A 232 5.05 19.23 -19.85
CA ARG A 232 5.26 19.29 -21.31
C ARG A 232 3.98 18.84 -22.01
N VAL A 233 3.61 19.50 -23.10
CA VAL A 233 2.45 19.17 -23.92
C VAL A 233 2.90 18.98 -25.37
N THR A 234 2.52 17.86 -25.96
CA THR A 234 2.83 17.49 -27.35
C THR A 234 1.61 16.88 -28.02
N ALA A 235 1.66 16.74 -29.34
CA ALA A 235 0.68 15.92 -30.06
C ALA A 235 0.78 14.46 -29.59
N VAL A 236 -0.33 13.73 -29.71
CA VAL A 236 -0.37 12.28 -29.46
C VAL A 236 0.27 11.56 -30.63
N GLU A 237 1.05 10.51 -30.35
CA GLU A 237 1.68 9.66 -31.36
C GLU A 237 0.63 9.07 -32.33
N PRO A 238 0.85 9.11 -33.66
CA PRO A 238 -0.14 8.68 -34.65
C PRO A 238 -0.63 7.23 -34.46
N ASP A 239 0.28 6.30 -34.16
CA ASP A 239 -0.06 4.88 -33.97
C ASP A 239 -0.99 4.66 -32.77
N PHE A 240 -0.78 5.41 -31.69
CA PHE A 240 -1.67 5.36 -30.54
C PHE A 240 -3.02 6.01 -30.85
N LEU A 241 -3.01 7.11 -31.62
CA LEU A 241 -4.21 7.86 -31.96
C LEU A 241 -5.22 7.03 -32.75
N GLU A 242 -4.78 6.20 -33.70
CA GLU A 242 -5.68 5.34 -34.49
C GLU A 242 -6.38 4.28 -33.63
N GLY A 243 -5.64 3.59 -32.76
CA GLY A 243 -6.24 2.68 -31.78
C GLY A 243 -7.20 3.40 -30.83
N PHE A 244 -6.84 4.62 -30.43
CA PHE A 244 -7.65 5.40 -29.50
C PHE A 244 -8.96 5.89 -30.11
N LYS A 245 -8.98 6.29 -31.39
CA LYS A 245 -10.23 6.59 -32.13
C LYS A 245 -11.20 5.41 -32.07
N GLU A 246 -10.71 4.20 -32.29
CA GLU A 246 -11.53 2.99 -32.25
C GLU A 246 -12.08 2.69 -30.85
N ALA A 247 -11.27 2.89 -29.80
CA ALA A 247 -11.74 2.77 -28.41
C ALA A 247 -12.85 3.79 -28.10
N ILE A 248 -12.65 5.06 -28.45
CA ILE A 248 -13.64 6.13 -28.25
C ILE A 248 -14.95 5.84 -29.00
N ARG A 249 -14.86 5.31 -30.21
CA ARG A 249 -16.01 4.89 -31.02
C ARG A 249 -16.80 3.76 -30.34
N LYS A 250 -16.12 2.74 -29.83
CA LYS A 250 -16.77 1.62 -29.09
C LYS A 250 -17.46 2.09 -27.81
N LEU A 251 -16.87 3.08 -27.13
CA LEU A 251 -17.44 3.69 -25.93
C LEU A 251 -18.64 4.58 -26.24
N ASN A 252 -18.81 5.02 -27.51
CA ASN A 252 -19.74 6.09 -27.88
C ASN A 252 -19.55 7.32 -26.98
N TYR A 253 -18.30 7.73 -26.79
CA TYR A 253 -17.92 8.74 -25.80
C TYR A 253 -18.33 10.15 -26.26
N THR A 254 -18.82 10.96 -25.32
CA THR A 254 -19.11 12.39 -25.50
C THR A 254 -18.50 13.17 -24.34
N GLY A 255 -17.96 14.36 -24.60
CA GLY A 255 -17.35 15.22 -23.59
C GLY A 255 -15.83 15.12 -23.52
N GLY A 256 -15.28 15.65 -22.43
CA GLY A 256 -13.84 15.62 -22.17
C GLY A 256 -13.45 14.44 -21.29
N GLY A 257 -12.23 13.93 -21.46
CA GLY A 257 -11.67 12.89 -20.61
C GLY A 257 -10.16 13.01 -20.46
N GLU A 258 -9.62 12.25 -19.51
CA GLU A 258 -8.18 12.07 -19.35
C GLU A 258 -7.83 10.60 -19.10
N VAL A 259 -6.83 10.09 -19.83
CA VAL A 259 -6.21 8.79 -19.57
C VAL A 259 -4.88 9.03 -18.88
N GLU A 260 -4.77 8.68 -17.60
CA GLU A 260 -3.53 8.79 -16.82
C GLU A 260 -2.79 7.46 -16.78
N PHE A 261 -1.48 7.50 -17.01
CA PHE A 261 -0.62 6.32 -16.99
C PHE A 261 0.79 6.67 -16.51
N ALA A 262 1.47 5.69 -15.94
CA ALA A 262 2.90 5.77 -15.64
C ALA A 262 3.70 5.11 -16.75
N ARG A 263 4.84 5.70 -17.11
CA ARG A 263 5.85 5.07 -17.97
C ARG A 263 7.01 4.59 -17.11
N ASP A 264 7.23 3.28 -17.07
CA ASP A 264 8.34 2.69 -16.33
C ASP A 264 9.70 2.94 -17.03
N PRO A 265 10.85 2.68 -16.38
CA PRO A 265 12.17 2.88 -16.97
C PRO A 265 12.42 2.07 -18.25
N ASP A 266 11.70 0.98 -18.47
CA ASP A 266 11.78 0.14 -19.67
C ASP A 266 10.86 0.64 -20.80
N GLY A 267 10.10 1.71 -20.56
CA GLY A 267 9.23 2.36 -21.52
C GLY A 267 7.81 1.80 -21.59
N HIS A 268 7.45 0.82 -20.77
CA HIS A 268 6.09 0.26 -20.74
C HIS A 268 5.10 1.27 -20.13
N LYS A 269 3.88 1.30 -20.70
CA LYS A 269 2.80 2.17 -20.23
C LYS A 269 1.90 1.39 -19.26
N TRP A 270 1.73 1.91 -18.06
CA TRP A 270 0.93 1.32 -17.00
C TRP A 270 -0.26 2.22 -16.68
N LEU A 271 -1.47 1.74 -16.95
CA LEU A 271 -2.69 2.51 -16.76
C LEU A 271 -2.95 2.78 -15.28
N ILE A 272 -3.15 4.05 -14.93
CA ILE A 272 -3.49 4.49 -13.56
C ILE A 272 -5.00 4.66 -13.46
N GLU A 273 -5.60 5.39 -14.41
CA GLU A 273 -7.04 5.69 -14.47
C GLU A 273 -7.46 6.32 -15.79
N CYS A 274 -8.77 6.27 -16.06
CA CYS A 274 -9.42 7.07 -17.09
C CYS A 274 -10.52 7.91 -16.42
N ASN A 275 -10.30 9.22 -16.26
CA ASN A 275 -11.28 10.09 -15.62
C ASN A 275 -12.24 10.68 -16.66
N PRO A 276 -13.54 10.79 -16.35
CA PRO A 276 -14.57 11.11 -17.34
C PRO A 276 -14.77 12.62 -17.56
N ARG A 277 -13.70 13.40 -17.33
CA ARG A 277 -13.67 14.87 -17.43
C ARG A 277 -12.30 15.32 -17.93
N PHE A 278 -12.22 16.58 -18.36
CA PHE A 278 -10.93 17.19 -18.68
C PHE A 278 -10.00 17.25 -17.45
N PRO A 279 -8.66 17.23 -17.65
CA PRO A 279 -7.72 17.48 -16.57
C PRO A 279 -7.93 18.85 -15.94
N ALA A 280 -7.68 18.98 -14.63
CA ALA A 280 -7.69 20.27 -13.94
C ALA A 280 -6.74 21.33 -14.56
N TRP A 281 -5.81 20.89 -15.39
CA TRP A 281 -4.75 21.66 -16.02
C TRP A 281 -4.89 21.72 -17.56
N VAL A 282 -6.09 21.44 -18.09
CA VAL A 282 -6.38 21.47 -19.53
C VAL A 282 -6.02 22.81 -20.19
N TYR A 283 -6.09 23.93 -19.46
CA TYR A 283 -5.65 25.25 -19.95
C TYR A 283 -4.15 25.33 -20.25
N GLY A 284 -3.33 24.57 -19.53
CA GLY A 284 -1.91 24.44 -19.86
C GLY A 284 -1.69 23.84 -21.25
N GLY A 285 -2.59 22.94 -21.68
CA GLY A 285 -2.63 22.44 -23.05
C GLY A 285 -2.91 23.55 -24.07
N ALA A 286 -3.93 24.37 -23.82
CA ALA A 286 -4.25 25.52 -24.67
C ALA A 286 -3.09 26.52 -24.77
N LEU A 287 -2.42 26.83 -23.65
CA LEU A 287 -1.24 27.70 -23.63
C LEU A 287 -0.08 27.14 -24.47
N ALA A 288 0.08 25.81 -24.52
CA ALA A 288 1.07 25.12 -25.34
C ALA A 288 0.59 24.82 -26.77
N GLY A 289 -0.53 25.41 -27.20
CA GLY A 289 -1.07 25.28 -28.56
C GLY A 289 -1.99 24.08 -28.81
N GLN A 290 -2.38 23.34 -27.78
CA GLN A 290 -3.29 22.19 -27.86
C GLN A 290 -4.59 22.47 -27.08
N ASN A 291 -5.46 23.33 -27.63
CA ASN A 291 -6.74 23.67 -27.01
C ASN A 291 -7.83 22.64 -27.33
N VAL A 292 -7.79 21.47 -26.66
CA VAL A 292 -8.73 20.36 -26.87
C VAL A 292 -10.19 20.73 -26.56
N VAL A 293 -10.41 21.64 -25.60
CA VAL A 293 -11.75 22.09 -25.19
C VAL A 293 -12.37 22.97 -26.29
N ALA A 294 -11.61 23.90 -26.85
CA ALA A 294 -12.10 24.75 -27.93
C ALA A 294 -12.44 23.95 -29.18
N LYS A 295 -11.62 22.93 -29.51
CA LYS A 295 -11.89 22.02 -30.64
C LYS A 295 -13.21 21.26 -30.47
N LEU A 296 -13.55 20.84 -29.25
CA LEU A 296 -14.85 20.22 -28.96
C LEU A 296 -16.01 21.17 -29.26
N ILE A 297 -15.97 22.39 -28.73
CA ILE A 297 -17.06 23.37 -28.92
C ILE A 297 -17.16 23.83 -30.38
N ALA A 298 -16.02 24.05 -31.04
CA ALA A 298 -15.97 24.37 -32.46
C ALA A 298 -16.64 23.28 -33.31
N HIS A 299 -16.43 22.01 -32.96
CA HIS A 299 -17.07 20.87 -33.64
C HIS A 299 -18.58 20.81 -33.35
N VAL A 300 -18.99 20.86 -32.08
CA VAL A 300 -20.40 20.72 -31.67
C VAL A 300 -21.29 21.82 -32.25
N TRP A 301 -20.82 23.07 -32.23
CA TRP A 301 -21.57 24.21 -32.76
C TRP A 301 -21.17 24.61 -34.18
N ASN A 302 -20.28 23.84 -34.82
CA ASN A 302 -19.77 24.12 -36.16
C ASN A 302 -19.33 25.59 -36.36
N MET A 303 -18.49 26.08 -35.44
CA MET A 303 -18.08 27.48 -35.39
C MET A 303 -16.55 27.64 -35.46
N PRO A 304 -16.03 28.71 -36.09
CA PRO A 304 -14.60 28.98 -36.10
C PRO A 304 -14.12 29.42 -34.70
N PHE A 305 -12.83 29.17 -34.42
CA PHE A 305 -12.22 29.54 -33.15
C PHE A 305 -10.82 30.13 -33.35
N LEU A 306 -10.36 30.92 -32.39
CA LEU A 306 -9.02 31.48 -32.40
C LEU A 306 -8.01 30.42 -31.96
N GLU A 307 -7.13 30.00 -32.88
CA GLU A 307 -6.02 29.12 -32.54
C GLU A 307 -4.90 29.89 -31.82
N THR A 308 -4.48 29.33 -30.68
CA THR A 308 -3.29 29.81 -29.98
C THR A 308 -2.08 29.06 -30.55
N VAL A 309 -1.19 29.77 -31.24
CA VAL A 309 0.09 29.20 -31.71
C VAL A 309 1.19 29.62 -30.74
N ASN A 310 1.77 28.66 -30.03
CA ASN A 310 2.88 28.89 -29.11
C ASN A 310 4.05 27.97 -29.47
N PRO A 311 5.27 28.49 -29.68
CA PRO A 311 6.43 27.64 -29.98
C PRO A 311 6.90 26.79 -28.78
N TYR A 312 6.45 27.10 -27.56
CA TYR A 312 6.90 26.42 -26.35
C TYR A 312 5.97 25.27 -25.97
N PRO A 313 6.44 24.02 -25.94
CA PRO A 313 5.61 22.85 -25.60
C PRO A 313 5.48 22.67 -24.09
N PHE A 314 5.59 23.73 -23.28
CA PHE A 314 5.58 23.65 -21.81
C PHE A 314 4.67 24.72 -21.23
N PHE A 315 4.06 24.41 -20.08
CA PHE A 315 3.45 25.41 -19.23
C PHE A 315 3.91 25.23 -17.78
N THR A 316 3.80 26.32 -17.00
CA THR A 316 3.93 26.33 -15.55
C THR A 316 2.78 27.09 -14.93
N ARG A 317 2.33 26.68 -13.75
CA ARG A 317 1.25 27.34 -13.01
C ARG A 317 1.82 28.44 -12.12
N VAL A 318 1.03 29.51 -11.99
CA VAL A 318 1.24 30.59 -11.03
C VAL A 318 -0.04 30.80 -10.25
N VAL A 319 0.09 31.16 -8.97
CA VAL A 319 -1.04 31.63 -8.16
C VAL A 319 -1.33 33.07 -8.55
N GLN A 320 -2.59 33.42 -8.68
CA GLN A 320 -3.03 34.77 -9.04
C GLN A 320 -4.14 35.20 -8.10
N ASP A 321 -4.05 36.44 -7.62
CA ASP A 321 -5.14 37.11 -6.91
C ASP A 321 -6.15 37.66 -7.94
N ILE A 322 -7.43 37.50 -7.67
CA ILE A 322 -8.53 37.93 -8.55
C ILE A 322 -9.56 38.74 -7.75
N PRO A 323 -10.22 39.74 -8.36
CA PRO A 323 -11.34 40.43 -7.71
C PRO A 323 -12.52 39.48 -7.54
N ALA A 324 -13.18 39.52 -6.38
CA ALA A 324 -14.38 38.74 -6.11
C ALA A 324 -15.64 39.47 -6.60
N LYS A 325 -16.49 38.76 -7.34
CA LYS A 325 -17.83 39.24 -7.74
C LYS A 325 -18.74 39.35 -6.52
N GLU A 326 -19.28 40.55 -6.27
CA GLU A 326 -20.21 40.80 -5.16
C GLU A 326 -21.47 39.92 -5.25
N SER A 327 -21.95 39.63 -6.46
CA SER A 327 -23.12 38.77 -6.72
C SER A 327 -22.96 37.33 -6.24
N VAL A 328 -21.74 36.84 -6.06
CA VAL A 328 -21.45 35.49 -5.54
C VAL A 328 -21.22 35.53 -4.02
N GLY A 329 -20.64 36.64 -3.53
CA GLY A 329 -20.21 36.79 -2.14
C GLY A 329 -18.95 35.99 -1.81
N ILE A 330 -18.40 36.22 -0.61
CA ILE A 330 -17.30 35.43 -0.04
C ILE A 330 -17.79 34.88 1.31
N PRO A 331 -17.68 33.57 1.59
CA PRO A 331 -18.07 33.02 2.88
C PRO A 331 -17.23 33.64 4.01
N LEU A 332 -17.88 33.99 5.11
CA LEU A 332 -17.17 34.40 6.32
C LEU A 332 -16.35 33.23 6.87
N PRO A 333 -15.12 33.47 7.36
CA PRO A 333 -14.37 32.43 8.04
C PRO A 333 -15.15 31.98 9.29
N PRO A 334 -15.19 30.66 9.57
CA PRO A 334 -15.76 30.18 10.83
C PRO A 334 -14.98 30.76 12.02
N ASP A 335 -15.66 31.02 13.13
CA ASP A 335 -15.05 31.56 14.34
C ASP A 335 -13.91 30.63 14.82
N PRO A 336 -12.66 31.11 14.90
CA PRO A 336 -11.53 30.33 15.40
C PRO A 336 -11.78 29.67 16.77
N ALA A 337 -12.57 30.31 17.65
CA ALA A 337 -12.94 29.77 18.96
C ALA A 337 -13.77 28.48 18.85
N THR A 338 -14.56 28.33 17.78
CA THR A 338 -15.34 27.10 17.48
C THR A 338 -14.50 26.02 16.79
N MET A 339 -13.37 26.38 16.16
CA MET A 339 -12.48 25.42 15.48
C MET A 339 -11.44 24.79 16.41
N ALA A 340 -11.03 25.47 17.49
CA ALA A 340 -9.98 25.00 18.40
C ALA A 340 -10.32 23.68 19.13
N TRP A 341 -11.59 23.25 19.10
CA TRP A 341 -12.08 22.03 19.76
C TRP A 341 -12.43 20.89 18.77
N ALA A 342 -12.36 21.15 17.47
CA ALA A 342 -12.56 20.13 16.44
C ALA A 342 -11.21 19.46 16.10
N SER A 343 -10.90 18.41 16.86
CA SER A 343 -9.83 17.40 16.71
C SER A 343 -8.86 17.51 15.51
N GLU A 344 -7.57 17.44 15.84
CA GLU A 344 -6.43 16.94 15.04
C GLU A 344 -6.48 17.07 13.49
N GLY A 345 -5.71 18.03 12.97
CA GLY A 345 -5.01 17.84 11.68
C GLY A 345 -5.73 18.26 10.40
N LYS A 346 -6.99 18.71 10.42
CA LYS A 346 -7.67 19.21 9.20
C LYS A 346 -7.41 20.69 8.94
N LYS A 347 -6.16 21.09 8.68
CA LYS A 347 -5.90 22.38 8.02
C LYS A 347 -6.43 22.28 6.57
N GLY A 348 -7.54 22.96 6.27
CA GLY A 348 -7.85 23.36 4.89
C GLY A 348 -8.65 22.39 4.01
N LYS A 349 -9.62 21.61 4.53
CA LYS A 349 -10.66 21.04 3.64
C LYS A 349 -11.68 22.12 3.26
N SER A 350 -11.27 23.05 2.40
CA SER A 350 -12.15 24.00 1.72
C SER A 350 -12.49 23.43 0.34
N GLY A 351 -13.75 23.05 0.12
CA GLY A 351 -14.26 22.50 -1.14
C GLY A 351 -15.64 21.83 -0.96
N PRO A 352 -16.39 21.59 -2.05
CA PRO A 352 -17.67 20.88 -1.97
C PRO A 352 -17.50 19.44 -1.41
N ASP A 353 -18.36 19.04 -0.47
CA ASP A 353 -18.40 17.69 0.09
C ASP A 353 -19.28 16.79 -0.79
N PHE A 354 -18.64 15.89 -1.53
CA PHE A 354 -19.29 14.97 -2.45
C PHE A 354 -19.69 13.65 -1.82
N SER A 355 -19.34 13.39 -0.55
CA SER A 355 -19.70 12.13 0.13
C SER A 355 -21.21 11.91 0.21
N ALA A 356 -21.98 13.01 0.14
CA ALA A 356 -23.44 12.99 0.15
C ALA A 356 -24.08 12.44 -1.13
N LEU A 357 -23.38 12.42 -2.26
CA LEU A 357 -23.87 11.85 -3.54
C LEU A 357 -23.80 10.31 -3.58
N ILE A 358 -23.03 9.70 -2.67
CA ILE A 358 -22.74 8.27 -2.77
C ILE A 358 -23.96 7.40 -2.48
N PRO A 359 -24.81 7.68 -1.48
CA PRO A 359 -26.01 6.89 -1.24
C PRO A 359 -26.98 6.85 -2.43
N THR A 360 -27.04 7.90 -3.25
CA THR A 360 -27.91 7.93 -4.44
C THR A 360 -27.30 7.09 -5.58
N LEU A 361 -26.00 7.25 -5.83
CA LEU A 361 -25.24 6.50 -6.85
C LEU A 361 -25.00 5.02 -6.49
N ALA A 362 -25.01 4.67 -5.20
CA ALA A 362 -24.83 3.30 -4.71
C ALA A 362 -25.93 2.37 -5.24
N SER A 363 -27.17 2.88 -5.36
CA SER A 363 -28.32 2.07 -5.81
C SER A 363 -28.22 1.56 -7.25
N ALA A 364 -27.62 2.34 -8.17
CA ALA A 364 -27.48 1.96 -9.58
C ALA A 364 -26.20 1.16 -9.87
N GLN A 365 -25.07 1.49 -9.22
CA GLN A 365 -23.80 0.77 -9.43
C GLN A 365 -23.67 -0.52 -8.61
N GLU A 366 -24.42 -0.70 -7.51
CA GLU A 366 -24.48 -1.98 -6.80
C GLU A 366 -25.03 -3.11 -7.68
N GLN A 367 -25.90 -2.80 -8.65
CA GLN A 367 -26.46 -3.79 -9.57
C GLN A 367 -25.55 -4.12 -10.76
N HIS A 368 -24.62 -3.23 -11.14
CA HIS A 368 -23.89 -3.32 -12.41
C HIS A 368 -22.39 -3.62 -12.27
N SER A 369 -21.74 -3.29 -11.14
CA SER A 369 -20.32 -3.63 -10.97
C SER A 369 -20.13 -5.08 -10.50
N LYS A 370 -20.13 -6.04 -11.43
CA LYS A 370 -19.34 -7.26 -11.22
C LYS A 370 -17.89 -6.82 -11.31
N THR A 371 -17.29 -6.42 -10.18
CA THR A 371 -15.84 -6.23 -10.12
C THR A 371 -15.23 -7.51 -10.66
N PRO A 372 -14.54 -7.50 -11.82
CA PRO A 372 -13.91 -8.71 -12.28
C PRO A 372 -12.83 -9.01 -11.25
N ASP A 373 -12.91 -10.17 -10.59
CA ASP A 373 -11.77 -10.85 -9.99
C ASP A 373 -10.82 -11.26 -11.13
N LYS A 374 -10.30 -10.29 -11.91
CA LYS A 374 -9.04 -10.46 -12.61
C LYS A 374 -7.96 -10.21 -11.57
N SER A 375 -7.90 -11.16 -10.64
CA SER A 375 -6.74 -11.44 -9.80
C SER A 375 -5.59 -11.78 -10.75
N GLY A 376 -4.82 -10.77 -11.14
CA GLY A 376 -3.44 -11.03 -11.54
C GLY A 376 -2.71 -11.41 -10.27
N ASP A 377 -2.79 -12.70 -9.88
CA ASP A 377 -2.16 -13.33 -8.70
C ASP A 377 -2.14 -12.42 -7.45
N VAL A 378 -3.01 -12.55 -6.47
CA VAL A 378 -2.80 -13.52 -5.37
C VAL A 378 -3.94 -13.35 -4.33
N PRO A 379 -4.74 -14.38 -4.02
CA PRO A 379 -5.00 -14.78 -2.65
C PRO A 379 -3.80 -15.63 -2.20
N GLU A 380 -3.23 -15.39 -1.03
CA GLU A 380 -2.20 -16.26 -0.50
C GLU A 380 -2.82 -17.66 -0.48
N HIS A 381 -2.44 -18.52 -1.44
CA HIS A 381 -2.87 -19.90 -1.42
C HIS A 381 -2.32 -20.42 -0.12
N ILE A 382 -3.19 -20.53 0.88
CA ILE A 382 -2.87 -21.24 2.09
C ILE A 382 -2.34 -22.57 1.60
N ASP A 383 -1.07 -22.85 1.87
CA ASP A 383 -0.45 -24.07 1.40
C ASP A 383 -1.38 -25.22 1.83
N PRO A 384 -1.84 -26.07 0.89
CA PRO A 384 -2.80 -27.10 1.21
C PRO A 384 -2.35 -27.94 2.41
N SER A 385 -1.05 -28.21 2.56
CA SER A 385 -0.52 -28.96 3.70
C SER A 385 -0.62 -28.22 5.03
N TYR A 386 -0.51 -26.88 5.04
CA TYR A 386 -0.75 -26.07 6.25
C TYR A 386 -2.22 -26.15 6.68
N PHE A 387 -3.15 -25.97 5.73
CA PHE A 387 -4.57 -26.06 6.05
C PHE A 387 -4.98 -27.47 6.45
N THR A 388 -4.48 -28.50 5.76
CA THR A 388 -4.74 -29.90 6.09
C THR A 388 -4.31 -30.24 7.51
N GLU A 389 -3.15 -29.78 7.98
CA GLU A 389 -2.71 -30.05 9.36
C GLU A 389 -3.58 -29.30 10.38
N ILE A 390 -3.94 -28.03 10.12
CA ILE A 390 -4.88 -27.30 10.99
C ILE A 390 -6.20 -28.05 11.09
N SER A 391 -6.79 -28.45 9.96
CA SER A 391 -8.04 -29.19 9.94
C SER A 391 -7.91 -30.50 10.72
N SER A 392 -6.87 -31.29 10.46
CA SER A 392 -6.64 -32.55 11.18
C SER A 392 -6.50 -32.38 12.70
N LEU A 393 -5.89 -31.30 13.16
CA LEU A 393 -5.67 -31.05 14.60
C LEU A 393 -6.89 -30.39 15.28
N THR A 394 -7.76 -29.73 14.50
CA THR A 394 -8.86 -28.93 15.05
C THR A 394 -10.23 -29.54 14.83
N GLU A 395 -10.44 -30.40 13.82
CA GLU A 395 -11.71 -31.09 13.54
C GLU A 395 -12.26 -31.77 14.80
N GLN A 396 -11.43 -32.56 15.48
CA GLN A 396 -11.82 -33.28 16.70
C GLN A 396 -11.45 -32.55 17.99
N TYR A 397 -10.94 -31.31 17.91
CA TYR A 397 -10.51 -30.57 19.08
C TYR A 397 -11.68 -30.22 19.99
N VAL A 398 -11.66 -30.81 21.19
CA VAL A 398 -12.52 -30.50 22.33
C VAL A 398 -11.60 -30.43 23.54
N GLY A 399 -11.24 -29.22 23.97
CA GLY A 399 -10.20 -29.02 24.98
C GLY A 399 -10.33 -27.70 25.75
N PRO A 400 -9.42 -27.47 26.73
CA PRO A 400 -9.32 -26.20 27.43
C PRO A 400 -8.83 -25.11 26.48
N THR A 401 -9.40 -23.92 26.57
CA THR A 401 -9.03 -22.75 25.77
C THR A 401 -8.75 -21.54 26.69
N PRO A 402 -7.91 -20.58 26.28
CA PRO A 402 -7.17 -20.53 25.01
C PRO A 402 -6.01 -21.55 24.96
N ALA A 403 -5.81 -22.20 23.82
CA ALA A 403 -4.80 -23.25 23.65
C ALA A 403 -3.93 -23.02 22.42
N ARG A 404 -2.61 -23.12 22.61
CA ARG A 404 -1.65 -23.12 21.51
C ARG A 404 -1.40 -24.54 21.03
N ILE A 405 -1.48 -24.75 19.73
CA ILE A 405 -1.20 -26.03 19.09
C ILE A 405 -0.03 -25.84 18.13
N HIS A 406 1.01 -26.65 18.30
CA HIS A 406 2.16 -26.68 17.39
C HIS A 406 1.82 -27.51 16.15
N LEU A 407 2.07 -26.94 14.97
CA LEU A 407 1.90 -27.61 13.68
C LEU A 407 3.23 -28.30 13.32
N GLU A 408 3.48 -29.45 13.95
CA GLU A 408 4.74 -30.18 13.88
C GLU A 408 5.11 -30.56 12.44
N GLN A 409 4.17 -31.08 11.65
CA GLN A 409 4.46 -31.56 10.29
C GLN A 409 4.82 -30.40 9.36
N TRP A 410 4.04 -29.32 9.43
CA TRP A 410 4.26 -28.09 8.68
C TRP A 410 5.57 -27.41 9.06
N ALA A 411 5.81 -27.22 10.37
CA ALA A 411 7.04 -26.64 10.89
C ALA A 411 8.25 -27.47 10.47
N ARG A 412 8.19 -28.81 10.60
CA ARG A 412 9.24 -29.71 10.15
C ARG A 412 9.52 -29.57 8.65
N GLY A 413 8.47 -29.59 7.84
CA GLY A 413 8.56 -29.43 6.39
C GLY A 413 9.27 -28.13 6.00
N ARG A 414 9.04 -27.03 6.73
CA ARG A 414 9.69 -25.73 6.50
C ARG A 414 11.20 -25.77 6.71
N PHE A 415 11.63 -26.32 7.84
CA PHE A 415 13.05 -26.47 8.15
C PHE A 415 13.73 -27.38 7.13
N ASP A 416 13.10 -28.51 6.78
CA ASP A 416 13.63 -29.47 5.81
C ASP A 416 13.74 -28.85 4.39
N ARG A 417 12.72 -28.09 3.95
CA ARG A 417 12.75 -27.36 2.68
C ARG A 417 13.88 -26.33 2.65
N LEU A 418 14.04 -25.54 3.71
CA LEU A 418 15.12 -24.55 3.79
C LEU A 418 16.49 -25.22 3.79
N ALA A 419 16.68 -26.25 4.61
CA ALA A 419 17.94 -27.00 4.69
C ALA A 419 18.33 -27.59 3.33
N LYS A 420 17.35 -28.14 2.59
CA LYS A 420 17.56 -28.65 1.23
C LYS A 420 17.98 -27.54 0.26
N ARG A 421 17.27 -26.40 0.25
CA ARG A 421 17.59 -25.24 -0.62
C ARG A 421 18.99 -24.70 -0.35
N VAL A 422 19.36 -24.54 0.93
CA VAL A 422 20.67 -24.07 1.37
C VAL A 422 21.78 -25.05 0.98
N LYS A 423 21.56 -26.35 1.17
CA LYS A 423 22.51 -27.39 0.77
C LYS A 423 22.76 -27.35 -0.74
N GLN A 424 21.70 -27.23 -1.55
CA GLN A 424 21.81 -27.12 -3.01
C GLN A 424 22.58 -25.88 -3.44
N ALA A 425 22.24 -24.72 -2.87
CA ALA A 425 22.90 -23.44 -3.16
C ALA A 425 24.40 -23.42 -2.76
N SER A 426 24.78 -24.20 -1.74
CA SER A 426 26.16 -24.26 -1.23
C SER A 426 27.10 -25.18 -2.03
N LEU A 427 26.61 -25.96 -3.00
CA LEU A 427 27.45 -26.93 -3.73
C LEU A 427 28.46 -26.28 -4.70
N ASN A 428 28.15 -25.07 -5.20
CA ASN A 428 28.90 -24.45 -6.30
C ASN A 428 29.48 -23.07 -5.97
N THR A 429 29.25 -22.54 -4.76
CA THR A 429 29.63 -21.15 -4.40
C THR A 429 29.95 -21.04 -2.90
N SER A 430 29.97 -19.82 -2.34
CA SER A 430 30.15 -19.57 -0.89
C SER A 430 29.16 -20.39 -0.06
N ARG A 431 29.64 -20.96 1.05
CA ARG A 431 28.82 -21.74 1.98
C ARG A 431 27.71 -20.86 2.56
N ILE A 432 26.47 -21.35 2.56
CA ILE A 432 25.40 -20.71 3.32
C ILE A 432 25.19 -21.48 4.62
N GLN A 433 25.15 -20.74 5.74
CA GLN A 433 24.83 -21.28 7.05
C GLN A 433 23.60 -20.56 7.60
N ILE A 434 22.60 -21.33 8.01
CA ILE A 434 21.42 -20.78 8.68
C ILE A 434 21.72 -20.63 10.16
N GLY A 435 21.45 -19.45 10.71
CA GLY A 435 21.35 -19.19 12.15
C GLY A 435 19.88 -19.09 12.54
N PHE A 436 19.33 -20.09 13.22
CA PHE A 436 17.96 -20.01 13.72
C PHE A 436 17.87 -18.95 14.82
N SER A 437 17.04 -17.92 14.61
CA SER A 437 16.90 -16.81 15.55
C SER A 437 16.10 -17.21 16.79
N VAL A 438 16.81 -17.47 17.90
CA VAL A 438 16.23 -18.06 19.11
C VAL A 438 15.13 -17.19 19.71
N LYS A 439 15.32 -15.86 19.73
CA LYS A 439 14.37 -14.88 20.27
C LYS A 439 12.96 -14.94 19.68
N THR A 440 12.81 -15.47 18.45
CA THR A 440 11.51 -15.46 17.77
C THR A 440 10.57 -16.52 18.29
N CYS A 441 11.07 -17.70 18.64
CA CYS A 441 10.30 -18.73 19.32
C CYS A 441 11.25 -19.71 20.04
N PRO A 442 11.61 -19.45 21.32
CA PRO A 442 12.61 -20.22 22.05
C PRO A 442 12.05 -21.52 22.67
N THR A 443 11.08 -22.15 22.01
CA THR A 443 10.52 -23.43 22.47
C THR A 443 11.48 -24.58 22.20
N ASP A 444 11.35 -25.63 23.00
CA ASP A 444 12.20 -26.81 22.90
C ASP A 444 12.14 -27.45 21.50
N ASP A 445 10.94 -27.55 20.91
CA ASP A 445 10.71 -28.22 19.64
C ASP A 445 11.46 -27.53 18.49
N TYR A 446 11.39 -26.19 18.40
CA TYR A 446 12.14 -25.45 17.38
C TYR A 446 13.65 -25.50 17.58
N LEU A 447 14.15 -25.49 18.82
CA LEU A 447 15.59 -25.61 19.09
C LEU A 447 16.12 -27.00 18.70
N ARG A 448 15.39 -28.07 19.05
CA ARG A 448 15.73 -29.43 18.61
C ARG A 448 15.70 -29.54 17.09
N LYS A 449 14.65 -29.02 16.45
CA LYS A 449 14.51 -29.08 15.00
C LYS A 449 15.60 -28.28 14.27
N ALA A 450 15.97 -27.10 14.76
CA ALA A 450 17.07 -26.32 14.23
C ALA A 450 18.38 -27.12 14.30
N LYS A 451 18.66 -27.76 15.43
CA LYS A 451 19.85 -28.60 15.62
C LYS A 451 19.88 -29.78 14.66
N GLU A 452 18.78 -30.53 14.56
CA GLU A 452 18.63 -31.67 13.64
C GLU A 452 18.81 -31.28 12.17
N SER A 453 18.37 -30.07 11.82
CA SER A 453 18.50 -29.51 10.47
C SER A 453 19.92 -29.01 10.15
N GLY A 454 20.84 -29.09 11.12
CA GLY A 454 22.22 -28.60 10.99
C GLY A 454 22.35 -27.08 11.03
N PHE A 455 21.34 -26.38 11.54
CA PHE A 455 21.36 -24.93 11.70
C PHE A 455 22.22 -24.55 12.92
N PHE A 456 22.70 -23.31 12.91
CA PHE A 456 23.33 -22.68 14.06
C PHE A 456 22.25 -22.02 14.92
N ALA A 457 22.57 -21.70 16.17
CA ALA A 457 21.70 -20.87 17.00
C ALA A 457 22.17 -19.42 16.89
N GLU A 458 21.29 -18.53 16.45
CA GLU A 458 21.49 -17.10 16.50
C GLU A 458 20.87 -16.57 17.79
N CYS A 459 21.71 -16.00 18.65
CA CYS A 459 21.38 -15.56 20.00
C CYS A 459 21.64 -14.06 20.12
N ILE A 460 20.82 -13.34 20.89
CA ILE A 460 20.99 -11.91 21.18
C ILE A 460 21.44 -11.61 22.62
N SER A 461 21.64 -12.64 23.43
CA SER A 461 22.02 -12.53 24.85
C SER A 461 22.73 -13.78 25.35
N GLN A 462 23.48 -13.68 26.46
CA GLN A 462 24.08 -14.87 27.09
C GLN A 462 23.03 -15.86 27.57
N MET A 463 21.86 -15.38 27.99
CA MET A 463 20.76 -16.27 28.40
C MET A 463 20.33 -17.18 27.25
N GLU A 464 20.24 -16.63 26.04
CA GLU A 464 19.93 -17.42 24.84
C GLU A 464 21.09 -18.35 24.45
N VAL A 465 22.34 -17.91 24.63
CA VAL A 465 23.51 -18.80 24.43
C VAL A 465 23.42 -20.01 25.35
N GLN A 466 23.16 -19.81 26.65
CA GLN A 466 23.01 -20.92 27.61
C GLN A 466 21.84 -21.82 27.25
N ARG A 467 20.72 -21.23 26.81
CA ARG A 467 19.57 -21.98 26.30
C ARG A 467 19.95 -22.81 25.08
N ALA A 468 20.69 -22.29 24.10
CA ALA A 468 21.15 -23.07 22.95
C ALA A 468 22.07 -24.22 23.38
N LEU A 469 23.01 -23.98 24.31
CA LEU A 469 23.90 -25.02 24.84
C LEU A 469 23.12 -26.16 25.51
N SER A 470 22.03 -25.87 26.23
CA SER A 470 21.21 -26.91 26.86
C SER A 470 20.50 -27.84 25.87
N PHE A 471 20.39 -27.46 24.60
CA PHE A 471 19.89 -28.30 23.50
C PHE A 471 21.00 -28.94 22.66
N GLY A 472 22.24 -28.92 23.15
CA GLY A 472 23.37 -29.60 22.53
C GLY A 472 23.99 -28.84 21.36
N PHE A 473 23.71 -27.54 21.18
CA PHE A 473 24.53 -26.70 20.31
C PHE A 473 25.95 -26.58 20.87
N LEU A 474 26.96 -26.58 20.01
CA LEU A 474 28.33 -26.28 20.41
C LEU A 474 28.54 -24.76 20.35
N PRO A 475 29.45 -24.17 21.15
CA PRO A 475 29.82 -22.75 21.01
C PRO A 475 30.16 -22.38 19.56
N SER A 476 30.86 -23.26 18.85
CA SER A 476 31.21 -23.12 17.44
C SER A 476 30.02 -23.21 16.46
N GLN A 477 28.79 -23.29 16.96
CA GLN A 477 27.53 -23.26 16.22
C GLN A 477 26.61 -22.14 16.71
N ILE A 478 27.17 -21.15 17.42
CA ILE A 478 26.42 -20.03 17.99
C ILE A 478 26.91 -18.71 17.38
N ILE A 479 25.97 -17.92 16.85
CA ILE A 479 26.16 -16.55 16.41
C ILE A 479 25.60 -15.64 17.50
N LEU A 480 26.39 -14.70 18.01
CA LEU A 480 25.99 -13.79 19.09
C LEU A 480 25.85 -12.34 18.60
N ASN A 481 24.60 -11.88 18.53
CA ASN A 481 24.19 -10.53 18.17
C ASN A 481 23.63 -9.77 19.37
N GLY A 482 22.99 -8.64 19.11
CA GLY A 482 22.22 -7.87 20.10
C GLY A 482 23.05 -6.77 20.79
N PRO A 483 22.43 -5.62 21.12
CA PRO A 483 23.12 -4.52 21.79
C PRO A 483 23.48 -4.81 23.26
N GLY A 484 22.77 -5.77 23.88
CA GLY A 484 22.94 -6.20 25.27
C GLY A 484 23.45 -7.63 25.37
N LYS A 485 24.29 -8.07 24.42
CA LYS A 485 24.64 -9.50 24.23
C LYS A 485 25.28 -10.19 25.43
N PHE A 486 25.86 -9.41 26.35
CA PHE A 486 26.45 -9.92 27.59
C PHE A 486 25.46 -10.07 28.74
N TRP A 487 24.15 -9.83 28.54
CA TRP A 487 23.13 -10.02 29.58
C TRP A 487 22.67 -11.49 29.68
N PRO A 488 22.40 -12.01 30.89
CA PRO A 488 22.81 -11.43 32.17
C PRO A 488 24.33 -11.42 32.28
N LEU A 489 24.88 -10.44 33.01
CA LEU A 489 26.32 -10.36 33.22
C LEU A 489 26.80 -11.62 33.95
N THR A 490 27.87 -12.22 33.44
CA THR A 490 28.51 -13.41 34.01
C THR A 490 30.00 -13.14 34.18
N ASP A 491 30.62 -13.75 35.20
CA ASP A 491 32.07 -13.64 35.41
C ASP A 491 32.89 -14.35 34.33
N LYS A 492 32.26 -15.27 33.58
CA LYS A 492 32.88 -16.08 32.53
C LYS A 492 31.93 -16.20 31.33
N PRO A 493 32.01 -15.30 30.33
CA PRO A 493 31.24 -15.45 29.11
C PRO A 493 31.66 -16.72 28.35
N VAL A 494 30.72 -17.31 27.61
CA VAL A 494 31.00 -18.46 26.75
C VAL A 494 31.98 -18.06 25.65
N THR A 495 33.09 -18.79 25.53
CA THR A 495 34.13 -18.57 24.52
C THR A 495 34.05 -19.63 23.41
N GLY A 496 34.82 -19.46 22.34
CA GLY A 496 34.78 -20.34 21.19
C GLY A 496 33.51 -20.22 20.35
N LEU A 497 32.82 -19.07 20.45
CA LEU A 497 31.64 -18.78 19.64
C LEU A 497 31.99 -18.79 18.16
N HIS A 498 31.03 -19.12 17.29
CA HIS A 498 31.25 -19.08 15.86
C HIS A 498 31.45 -17.65 15.36
N ALA A 499 30.51 -16.77 15.67
CA ALA A 499 30.55 -15.37 15.26
C ALA A 499 29.98 -14.44 16.33
N LEU A 500 30.49 -13.21 16.39
CA LEU A 500 30.00 -12.15 17.25
C LEU A 500 30.06 -10.81 16.51
N TYR A 501 28.92 -10.12 16.40
CA TYR A 501 28.83 -8.82 15.74
C TYR A 501 28.56 -7.70 16.74
N CYS A 502 29.46 -6.72 16.77
CA CYS A 502 29.38 -5.57 17.67
C CYS A 502 28.37 -4.54 17.15
N ASP A 503 27.44 -4.11 18.02
CA ASP A 503 26.42 -3.10 17.69
C ASP A 503 26.98 -1.67 17.84
N SER A 504 28.10 -1.52 18.55
CA SER A 504 28.83 -0.25 18.69
C SER A 504 30.35 -0.43 18.64
N PRO A 505 31.12 0.63 18.35
CA PRO A 505 32.57 0.57 18.40
C PRO A 505 33.08 0.34 19.83
N GLU A 506 32.44 0.89 20.86
CA GLU A 506 32.85 0.73 22.27
C GLU A 506 32.67 -0.71 22.74
N GLU A 507 31.65 -1.39 22.24
CA GLU A 507 31.48 -2.82 22.47
C GLU A 507 32.65 -3.62 21.91
N PHE A 508 33.11 -3.28 20.70
CA PHE A 508 34.23 -3.97 20.08
C PHE A 508 35.49 -3.94 20.96
N ASP A 509 35.82 -2.81 21.58
CA ASP A 509 37.00 -2.71 22.45
C ASP A 509 36.91 -3.68 23.66
N ARG A 510 35.71 -3.91 24.19
CA ARG A 510 35.47 -4.91 25.25
C ARG A 510 35.58 -6.34 24.72
N VAL A 511 35.02 -6.60 23.54
CA VAL A 511 35.02 -7.94 22.92
C VAL A 511 36.43 -8.40 22.60
N ILE A 512 37.28 -7.55 21.99
CA ILE A 512 38.65 -7.94 21.61
C ILE A 512 39.59 -8.14 22.80
N ALA A 513 39.18 -7.69 23.99
CA ALA A 513 39.91 -7.92 25.23
C ALA A 513 39.67 -9.32 25.80
N LEU A 514 38.65 -10.05 25.31
CA LEU A 514 38.33 -11.42 25.71
C LEU A 514 39.01 -12.42 24.75
N PRO A 515 40.08 -13.13 25.18
CA PRO A 515 40.80 -14.04 24.29
C PRO A 515 39.92 -15.22 23.87
N GLY A 516 39.94 -15.54 22.56
CA GLY A 516 39.22 -16.70 22.03
C GLY A 516 37.69 -16.61 22.13
N ILE A 517 37.13 -15.41 22.32
CA ILE A 517 35.69 -15.22 22.48
C ILE A 517 34.89 -15.77 21.29
N ALA A 518 35.33 -15.49 20.06
CA ALA A 518 34.69 -15.97 18.84
C ALA A 518 35.71 -16.16 17.70
N LYS A 519 35.41 -17.06 16.77
CA LYS A 519 36.18 -17.23 15.53
C LYS A 519 36.04 -16.02 14.60
N VAL A 520 34.83 -15.48 14.50
CA VAL A 520 34.49 -14.31 13.69
C VAL A 520 34.10 -13.16 14.61
N ILE A 521 34.73 -12.00 14.42
CA ILE A 521 34.38 -10.77 15.13
C ILE A 521 34.13 -9.68 14.09
N GLY A 522 32.98 -9.03 14.21
CA GLY A 522 32.54 -8.08 13.21
C GLY A 522 31.72 -6.94 13.78
N PHE A 523 31.08 -6.20 12.87
CA PHE A 523 30.20 -5.09 13.20
C PHE A 523 28.84 -5.29 12.55
N ARG A 524 27.78 -4.92 13.27
CA ARG A 524 26.47 -4.71 12.66
C ARG A 524 26.48 -3.37 11.93
N MET A 525 26.12 -3.38 10.66
CA MET A 525 26.23 -2.28 9.72
C MET A 525 24.86 -1.62 9.49
N ARG A 526 24.80 -0.28 9.52
CA ARG A 526 23.60 0.49 9.19
C ARG A 526 23.86 1.34 7.95
N VAL A 527 23.29 0.92 6.82
CA VAL A 527 23.39 1.62 5.53
C VAL A 527 22.63 2.96 5.54
N PRO A 528 22.98 3.92 4.66
CA PRO A 528 22.33 5.23 4.60
C PRO A 528 20.82 5.13 4.34
N LYS A 529 20.06 6.13 4.80
CA LYS A 529 18.59 6.23 4.66
C LYS A 529 17.79 5.14 5.40
N VAL A 530 18.45 4.27 6.17
CA VAL A 530 17.78 3.32 7.07
C VAL A 530 17.64 3.95 8.46
N HIS A 531 16.40 4.22 8.85
CA HIS A 531 16.08 4.69 10.20
C HIS A 531 16.07 3.52 11.18
N SER A 532 17.17 3.33 11.91
CA SER A 532 17.31 2.31 12.95
C SER A 532 18.24 2.79 14.06
N ARG A 533 17.93 2.44 15.32
CA ARG A 533 18.85 2.68 16.44
C ARG A 533 20.02 1.68 16.49
N PHE A 534 19.87 0.53 15.84
CA PHE A 534 20.84 -0.57 15.88
C PHE A 534 21.84 -0.47 14.72
N GLY A 535 23.02 -1.02 14.94
CA GLY A 535 24.11 -1.01 13.99
C GLY A 535 24.82 0.34 13.87
N ASN A 536 26.03 0.26 13.35
CA ASN A 536 26.95 1.37 13.19
C ASN A 536 26.63 2.13 11.89
N PRO A 537 26.30 3.43 11.95
CA PRO A 537 26.02 4.23 10.75
C PRO A 537 27.26 4.36 9.87
N LEU A 538 27.08 4.14 8.57
CA LEU A 538 28.15 4.20 7.59
C LEU A 538 28.25 5.57 6.90
N ASP A 539 27.17 6.36 6.94
CA ASP A 539 27.09 7.72 6.41
C ASP A 539 27.62 8.80 7.35
N ASP A 540 28.01 8.46 8.59
CA ASP A 540 28.74 9.36 9.49
C ASP A 540 30.26 9.16 9.30
N PRO A 541 30.99 10.13 8.71
CA PRO A 541 32.41 9.96 8.40
C PRO A 541 33.28 9.70 9.63
N ARG A 542 32.96 10.27 10.79
CA ARG A 542 33.75 10.10 12.02
C ARG A 542 33.57 8.70 12.58
N ARG A 543 32.32 8.24 12.67
CA ARG A 543 32.00 6.89 13.14
C ARG A 543 32.55 5.84 12.19
N PHE A 544 32.43 6.05 10.88
CA PHE A 544 32.99 5.15 9.90
C PHE A 544 34.51 5.06 10.00
N SER A 545 35.22 6.18 10.18
CA SER A 545 36.67 6.21 10.39
C SER A 545 37.09 5.42 11.63
N ASP A 546 36.38 5.57 12.75
CA ASP A 546 36.63 4.80 13.98
C ASP A 546 36.44 3.29 13.77
N LEU A 547 35.38 2.88 13.07
CA LEU A 547 35.17 1.46 12.71
C LEU A 547 36.36 0.91 11.91
N ILE A 548 36.85 1.63 10.90
CA ILE A 548 38.01 1.21 10.10
C ILE A 548 39.25 1.04 10.98
N HIS A 549 39.49 1.97 11.93
CA HIS A 549 40.61 1.85 12.86
C HIS A 549 40.48 0.60 13.75
N LYS A 550 39.28 0.29 14.24
CA LYS A 550 39.01 -0.89 15.05
C LYS A 550 39.16 -2.20 14.28
N MET A 551 38.69 -2.26 13.03
CA MET A 551 38.88 -3.44 12.16
C MET A 551 40.37 -3.80 11.99
N LYS A 552 41.27 -2.80 11.94
CA LYS A 552 42.71 -3.05 11.87
C LYS A 552 43.25 -3.78 13.10
N LYS A 553 42.63 -3.64 14.28
CA LYS A 553 43.04 -4.34 15.52
C LYS A 553 42.75 -5.84 15.51
N LEU A 554 41.99 -6.37 14.56
CA LEU A 554 41.66 -7.80 14.45
C LEU A 554 42.82 -8.70 13.97
N GLN A 555 44.00 -8.15 13.63
CA GLN A 555 45.10 -8.94 13.06
C GLN A 555 45.44 -10.14 13.94
N GLY A 556 45.38 -11.35 13.37
CA GLY A 556 45.77 -12.57 14.07
C GLY A 556 44.89 -12.92 15.28
N ARG A 557 43.76 -12.22 15.48
CA ARG A 557 42.82 -12.47 16.59
C ARG A 557 41.55 -13.19 16.17
N ALA A 558 40.93 -12.74 15.08
CA ALA A 558 39.69 -13.30 14.55
C ALA A 558 39.53 -12.98 13.05
N GLU A 559 38.62 -13.68 12.39
CA GLU A 559 38.21 -13.34 11.03
C GLU A 559 37.23 -12.16 11.05
N LEU A 560 37.34 -11.25 10.07
CA LEU A 560 36.42 -10.12 9.93
C LEU A 560 35.11 -10.58 9.29
N GLY A 561 33.99 -10.15 9.87
CA GLY A 561 32.69 -10.24 9.25
C GLY A 561 31.84 -8.98 9.41
N PHE A 562 30.77 -8.91 8.62
CA PHE A 562 29.75 -7.87 8.76
C PHE A 562 28.38 -8.49 8.94
N HIS A 563 27.56 -7.84 9.75
CA HIS A 563 26.15 -8.20 9.96
C HIS A 563 25.25 -7.09 9.46
N PHE A 564 24.20 -7.46 8.77
CA PHE A 564 23.13 -6.60 8.35
C PHE A 564 21.82 -7.22 8.77
N HIS A 565 20.92 -6.42 9.33
CA HIS A 565 19.60 -6.90 9.69
C HIS A 565 18.59 -5.80 9.44
N MET A 566 17.70 -6.05 8.49
CA MET A 566 16.59 -5.19 8.12
C MET A 566 15.35 -6.07 7.90
N PRO A 567 14.26 -5.85 8.63
CA PRO A 567 13.08 -6.71 8.52
C PRO A 567 12.40 -6.52 7.17
N SER A 568 12.54 -7.48 6.25
CA SER A 568 11.88 -7.44 4.94
C SER A 568 10.36 -7.41 5.07
N TRP A 569 9.78 -7.96 6.15
CA TRP A 569 8.34 -7.88 6.38
C TRP A 569 7.83 -6.44 6.48
N ALA A 570 8.67 -5.49 6.92
CA ALA A 570 8.31 -4.08 7.09
C ALA A 570 8.56 -3.22 5.85
N ILE A 571 9.48 -3.63 4.96
CA ILE A 571 9.92 -2.82 3.80
C ILE A 571 9.73 -3.50 2.44
N GLY A 572 9.37 -4.78 2.42
CA GLY A 572 9.32 -5.64 1.24
C GLY A 572 10.65 -6.23 0.83
N LEU A 573 10.57 -7.34 0.08
CA LEU A 573 11.74 -8.04 -0.43
C LEU A 573 12.52 -7.20 -1.46
N GLN A 574 11.83 -6.44 -2.33
CA GLN A 574 12.49 -5.59 -3.33
C GLN A 574 13.35 -4.50 -2.69
N THR A 575 12.80 -3.77 -1.70
CA THR A 575 13.56 -2.74 -0.95
C THR A 575 14.70 -3.36 -0.16
N TRP A 576 14.50 -4.58 0.37
CA TRP A 576 15.55 -5.33 1.07
C TRP A 576 16.74 -5.65 0.14
N MET A 577 16.47 -6.07 -1.11
CA MET A 577 17.52 -6.30 -2.11
C MET A 577 18.30 -5.02 -2.46
N GLN A 578 17.61 -3.88 -2.58
CA GLN A 578 18.28 -2.58 -2.79
C GLN A 578 19.18 -2.20 -1.60
N ALA A 579 18.75 -2.52 -0.37
CA ALA A 579 19.56 -2.31 0.82
C ALA A 579 20.79 -3.21 0.85
N LEU A 580 20.67 -4.46 0.36
CA LEU A 580 21.80 -5.38 0.17
C LEU A 580 22.82 -4.80 -0.83
N ASP A 581 22.38 -4.27 -1.97
CA ASP A 581 23.30 -3.66 -2.94
C ASP A 581 24.09 -2.50 -2.31
N SER A 582 23.42 -1.65 -1.55
CA SER A 582 24.06 -0.57 -0.77
C SER A 582 25.06 -1.12 0.25
N LEU A 583 24.69 -2.15 1.01
CA LEU A 583 25.56 -2.82 1.98
C LEU A 583 26.85 -3.32 1.31
N LEU A 584 26.73 -3.99 0.16
CA LEU A 584 27.87 -4.55 -0.55
C LEU A 584 28.88 -3.47 -0.98
N ILE A 585 28.40 -2.30 -1.42
CA ILE A 585 29.26 -1.14 -1.71
C ILE A 585 30.02 -0.70 -0.46
N TRP A 586 29.34 -0.59 0.68
CA TRP A 586 29.98 -0.18 1.93
C TRP A 586 30.98 -1.21 2.46
N CYS A 587 30.68 -2.51 2.33
CA CYS A 587 31.60 -3.58 2.70
C CYS A 587 32.89 -3.52 1.85
N GLN A 588 32.80 -3.24 0.55
CA GLN A 588 33.98 -3.06 -0.32
C GLN A 588 34.85 -1.89 0.14
N ILE A 589 34.21 -0.75 0.46
CA ILE A 589 34.92 0.42 0.98
C ILE A 589 35.61 0.08 2.30
N ALA A 590 34.92 -0.62 3.20
CA ALA A 590 35.48 -1.01 4.50
C ALA A 590 36.65 -2.00 4.35
N GLU A 591 36.55 -3.00 3.48
CA GLU A 591 37.65 -3.94 3.16
C GLU A 591 38.88 -3.17 2.65
N ARG A 592 38.68 -2.27 1.69
CA ARG A 592 39.76 -1.47 1.07
C ARG A 592 40.46 -0.56 2.09
N LEU A 593 39.72 0.13 2.94
CA LEU A 593 40.29 1.10 3.90
C LEU A 593 40.90 0.44 5.14
N SER A 594 40.35 -0.70 5.57
CA SER A 594 40.88 -1.46 6.69
C SER A 594 42.08 -2.34 6.31
N GLY A 595 42.19 -2.72 5.03
CA GLY A 595 43.16 -3.72 4.57
C GLY A 595 42.85 -5.13 5.08
N ARG A 596 41.59 -5.38 5.49
CA ARG A 596 41.11 -6.64 6.04
C ARG A 596 40.11 -7.29 5.09
N PRO A 597 40.39 -8.49 4.56
CA PRO A 597 39.40 -9.20 3.75
C PRO A 597 38.20 -9.60 4.61
N VAL A 598 37.00 -9.32 4.14
CA VAL A 598 35.75 -9.79 4.74
C VAL A 598 35.59 -11.26 4.38
N LYS A 599 35.53 -12.12 5.39
CA LYS A 599 35.38 -13.58 5.20
C LYS A 599 33.97 -14.07 5.45
N HIS A 600 33.17 -13.28 6.17
CA HIS A 600 31.86 -13.63 6.70
C HIS A 600 30.89 -12.49 6.46
N LEU A 601 29.75 -12.80 5.85
CA LEU A 601 28.69 -11.82 5.67
C LEU A 601 27.37 -12.39 6.16
N ASP A 602 26.84 -11.77 7.20
CA ASP A 602 25.57 -12.14 7.79
C ASP A 602 24.49 -11.16 7.34
N LEU A 603 23.50 -11.66 6.61
CA LEU A 603 22.42 -10.87 6.02
C LEU A 603 21.19 -10.81 6.94
N GLY A 604 21.29 -11.38 8.13
CA GLY A 604 20.26 -11.35 9.13
C GLY A 604 18.99 -12.06 8.68
N GLY A 605 17.88 -11.68 9.30
CA GLY A 605 16.57 -12.24 9.03
C GLY A 605 15.50 -11.17 8.96
N GLY A 606 14.33 -11.48 9.52
CA GLY A 606 13.16 -10.60 9.43
C GLY A 606 12.37 -10.79 8.14
N PHE A 607 12.52 -11.96 7.50
CA PHE A 607 11.65 -12.41 6.44
C PHE A 607 10.27 -12.79 6.99
N PHE A 608 9.23 -12.58 6.19
CA PHE A 608 7.95 -13.25 6.38
C PHE A 608 8.05 -14.69 5.84
N PRO A 609 7.28 -15.66 6.38
CA PRO A 609 7.11 -17.00 5.81
C PRO A 609 7.27 -17.12 4.28
N ALA A 610 6.36 -16.52 3.52
CA ALA A 610 6.36 -16.60 2.06
C ALA A 610 7.54 -15.87 1.38
N ASP A 611 8.11 -14.83 2.02
CA ASP A 611 9.24 -14.09 1.44
C ASP A 611 10.51 -14.92 1.45
N LEU A 612 10.75 -15.69 2.52
CA LEU A 612 11.90 -16.58 2.60
C LEU A 612 11.82 -17.68 1.53
N GLU A 613 10.62 -18.20 1.26
CA GLU A 613 10.40 -19.20 0.22
C GLU A 613 10.73 -18.65 -1.18
N ARG A 614 10.44 -17.36 -1.43
CA ARG A 614 10.72 -16.67 -2.71
C ARG A 614 12.10 -16.04 -2.83
N LEU A 615 12.89 -16.03 -1.74
CA LEU A 615 14.23 -15.42 -1.71
C LEU A 615 15.16 -16.05 -2.77
N ASP A 616 15.72 -15.24 -3.66
CA ASP A 616 16.72 -15.68 -4.64
C ASP A 616 18.10 -15.80 -3.99
N ILE A 617 18.28 -16.90 -3.27
CA ILE A 617 19.52 -17.23 -2.56
C ILE A 617 20.72 -17.28 -3.53
N SER A 618 20.53 -17.83 -4.73
CA SER A 618 21.60 -17.96 -5.72
C SER A 618 22.02 -16.59 -6.29
N GLY A 619 21.05 -15.73 -6.60
CA GLY A 619 21.32 -14.35 -7.04
C GLY A 619 22.02 -13.52 -5.96
N ILE A 620 21.64 -13.71 -4.69
CA ILE A 620 22.33 -13.10 -3.54
C ILE A 620 23.79 -13.58 -3.47
N GLN A 621 24.03 -14.90 -3.53
CA GLN A 621 25.40 -15.47 -3.53
C GLN A 621 26.25 -14.87 -4.65
N GLU A 622 25.71 -14.78 -5.86
CA GLU A 622 26.43 -14.23 -7.01
C GLU A 622 26.75 -12.75 -6.84
N SER A 623 25.80 -11.97 -6.31
CA SER A 623 25.99 -10.54 -6.02
C SER A 623 27.07 -10.33 -4.96
N VAL A 624 27.04 -11.13 -3.88
CA VAL A 624 28.07 -11.08 -2.84
C VAL A 624 29.42 -11.52 -3.40
N ARG A 625 29.50 -12.61 -4.17
CA ARG A 625 30.74 -13.11 -4.75
C ARG A 625 31.42 -12.09 -5.66
N LYS A 626 30.64 -11.36 -6.47
CA LYS A 626 31.13 -10.26 -7.31
C LYS A 626 31.68 -9.10 -6.47
N ALA A 627 30.96 -8.72 -5.41
CA ALA A 627 31.31 -7.59 -4.58
C ALA A 627 32.46 -7.87 -3.59
N LEU A 628 32.48 -9.06 -2.99
CA LEU A 628 33.33 -9.46 -1.87
C LEU A 628 33.84 -10.90 -2.09
N PRO A 629 34.83 -11.11 -2.98
CA PRO A 629 35.27 -12.44 -3.42
C PRO A 629 35.89 -13.29 -2.31
N ASN A 630 36.32 -12.68 -1.20
CA ASN A 630 36.91 -13.36 -0.05
C ASN A 630 35.87 -13.94 0.93
N VAL A 631 34.58 -13.66 0.73
CA VAL A 631 33.51 -14.15 1.60
C VAL A 631 33.29 -15.65 1.38
N GLY A 632 33.75 -16.44 2.36
CA GLY A 632 33.64 -17.89 2.35
C GLY A 632 32.34 -18.41 2.98
N THR A 633 31.66 -17.61 3.81
CA THR A 633 30.39 -18.00 4.42
C THR A 633 29.39 -16.84 4.46
N LEU A 634 28.18 -17.11 3.97
CA LEU A 634 27.01 -16.27 4.11
C LEU A 634 26.10 -16.82 5.20
N TYR A 635 25.52 -15.91 5.98
CA TYR A 635 24.52 -16.28 6.98
C TYR A 635 23.17 -15.66 6.65
N LEU A 636 22.12 -16.44 6.91
CA LEU A 636 20.76 -15.97 7.02
C LEU A 636 20.26 -16.33 8.41
N GLU A 637 19.52 -15.42 9.05
CA GLU A 637 19.04 -15.55 10.42
C GLU A 637 17.50 -15.67 10.49
N PRO A 638 16.87 -16.63 9.79
CA PRO A 638 15.43 -16.76 9.82
C PRO A 638 14.94 -17.15 11.21
N GLY A 639 13.85 -16.52 11.63
CA GLY A 639 13.16 -16.83 12.88
C GLY A 639 11.65 -16.82 12.64
N ARG A 640 11.07 -15.62 12.57
CA ARG A 640 9.64 -15.40 12.22
C ARG A 640 9.23 -16.17 10.95
N SER A 641 10.05 -16.13 9.90
CA SER A 641 9.81 -16.87 8.65
C SER A 641 9.85 -18.39 8.74
N LEU A 642 10.29 -18.95 9.86
CA LEU A 642 10.23 -20.40 10.13
C LEU A 642 9.14 -20.74 11.13
N THR A 643 8.89 -19.88 12.11
CA THR A 643 8.06 -20.22 13.28
C THR A 643 6.69 -19.55 13.31
N GLN A 644 6.44 -18.48 12.54
CA GLN A 644 5.17 -17.72 12.64
C GLN A 644 3.95 -18.62 12.40
N ASP A 645 3.92 -19.31 11.28
CA ASP A 645 2.83 -20.21 10.91
C ASP A 645 3.06 -21.64 11.41
N GLY A 646 3.95 -21.86 12.36
CA GLY A 646 4.15 -23.19 12.96
C GLY A 646 3.36 -23.39 14.26
N GLU A 647 2.59 -22.39 14.70
CA GLU A 647 1.63 -22.52 15.81
C GLU A 647 0.30 -21.86 15.44
N ILE A 648 -0.79 -22.41 15.96
CA ILE A 648 -2.13 -21.80 15.98
C ILE A 648 -2.57 -21.56 17.43
N LEU A 649 -3.46 -20.59 17.64
CA LEU A 649 -4.15 -20.38 18.91
C LEU A 649 -5.64 -20.65 18.73
N VAL A 650 -6.16 -21.65 19.44
CA VAL A 650 -7.58 -21.98 19.48
C VAL A 650 -8.21 -21.25 20.67
N SER A 651 -9.28 -20.50 20.41
CA SER A 651 -10.00 -19.71 21.38
C SER A 651 -11.49 -19.95 21.28
N ARG A 652 -12.20 -19.88 22.41
CA ARG A 652 -13.65 -20.09 22.49
C ARG A 652 -14.39 -18.75 22.52
N ILE A 653 -15.53 -18.67 21.83
CA ILE A 653 -16.47 -17.55 21.92
C ILE A 653 -17.16 -17.58 23.29
N LEU A 654 -17.01 -16.49 24.04
CA LEU A 654 -17.61 -16.27 25.36
C LEU A 654 -18.90 -15.44 25.30
N ASP A 655 -18.98 -14.50 24.37
CA ASP A 655 -20.10 -13.57 24.24
C ASP A 655 -20.32 -13.18 22.76
N LEU A 656 -21.58 -12.90 22.41
CA LEU A 656 -22.02 -12.47 21.09
C LEU A 656 -22.84 -11.18 21.24
N ARG A 657 -22.33 -10.07 20.72
CA ARG A 657 -22.94 -8.75 20.87
C ARG A 657 -23.54 -8.29 19.56
N LYS A 658 -24.85 -8.11 19.59
CA LYS A 658 -25.65 -7.70 18.44
C LYS A 658 -26.09 -6.24 18.58
N THR A 659 -26.19 -5.55 17.46
CA THR A 659 -26.81 -4.23 17.34
C THR A 659 -28.35 -4.35 17.41
N PRO A 660 -29.09 -3.22 17.53
CA PRO A 660 -30.55 -3.24 17.62
C PRO A 660 -31.27 -3.90 16.42
N ASP A 661 -30.64 -3.91 15.24
CA ASP A 661 -31.11 -4.61 14.03
C ASP A 661 -30.75 -6.10 14.00
N ALA A 662 -30.27 -6.64 15.13
CA ALA A 662 -29.85 -8.02 15.33
C ALA A 662 -28.61 -8.46 14.52
N SER A 663 -27.90 -7.54 13.85
CA SER A 663 -26.62 -7.87 13.21
C SER A 663 -25.50 -8.06 14.24
N LEU A 664 -24.61 -9.03 13.99
CA LEU A 664 -23.52 -9.35 14.90
C LEU A 664 -22.36 -8.37 14.69
N HIS A 665 -22.10 -7.52 15.67
CA HIS A 665 -21.07 -6.47 15.56
C HIS A 665 -19.81 -6.75 16.38
N GLU A 666 -19.90 -7.49 17.49
CA GLU A 666 -18.73 -7.93 18.25
C GLU A 666 -18.90 -9.35 18.79
N ILE A 667 -17.79 -10.05 18.92
CA ILE A 667 -17.69 -11.25 19.75
C ILE A 667 -16.59 -11.06 20.78
N VAL A 668 -16.75 -11.65 21.96
CA VAL A 668 -15.68 -11.75 22.96
C VAL A 668 -15.18 -13.19 22.96
N VAL A 669 -13.87 -13.37 22.88
CA VAL A 669 -13.23 -14.69 22.94
C VAL A 669 -12.38 -14.83 24.19
N ASP A 670 -12.07 -16.06 24.56
CA ASP A 670 -11.27 -16.35 25.76
C ASP A 670 -9.75 -16.17 25.56
N ALA A 671 -9.26 -15.92 24.35
CA ALA A 671 -7.92 -15.40 24.10
C ALA A 671 -7.88 -13.89 24.27
N CYS A 672 -6.69 -13.32 24.51
CA CYS A 672 -6.50 -11.87 24.50
C CYS A 672 -5.08 -11.53 24.02
N ILE A 673 -4.75 -10.24 24.02
CA ILE A 673 -3.40 -9.77 23.66
C ILE A 673 -2.27 -10.32 24.55
N ALA A 674 -2.57 -10.96 25.69
CA ALA A 674 -1.58 -11.71 26.46
C ALA A 674 -1.11 -12.99 25.74
N GLU A 675 -1.98 -13.62 24.94
CA GLU A 675 -1.65 -14.71 24.04
C GLU A 675 -1.32 -14.22 22.62
N LEU A 676 -1.87 -13.09 22.17
CA LEU A 676 -1.56 -12.53 20.85
C LEU A 676 -1.07 -11.07 20.95
N PRO A 677 0.11 -10.82 21.55
CA PRO A 677 0.66 -9.47 21.70
C PRO A 677 0.84 -8.71 20.39
N LEU A 678 0.87 -9.38 19.23
CA LEU A 678 1.04 -8.73 17.93
C LEU A 678 -0.24 -8.70 17.06
N ALA A 679 -1.41 -9.00 17.62
CA ALA A 679 -2.69 -9.03 16.89
C ALA A 679 -3.00 -7.73 16.11
N GLN A 680 -2.57 -6.57 16.62
CA GLN A 680 -2.73 -5.29 15.94
C GLN A 680 -1.57 -4.94 14.98
N ALA A 681 -0.43 -5.61 15.10
CA ALA A 681 0.78 -5.31 14.32
C ALA A 681 0.75 -5.96 12.93
N TYR A 682 0.08 -7.10 12.76
CA TYR A 682 -0.14 -7.77 11.49
C TYR A 682 -1.42 -8.60 11.51
N SER A 683 -1.90 -9.02 10.34
CA SER A 683 -3.10 -9.85 10.24
C SER A 683 -2.81 -11.34 10.41
N HIS A 684 -3.53 -11.99 11.33
CA HIS A 684 -3.60 -13.44 11.45
C HIS A 684 -4.57 -14.02 10.41
N ARG A 685 -4.27 -15.23 9.91
CA ARG A 685 -5.28 -16.05 9.23
C ARG A 685 -6.30 -16.55 10.24
N LEU A 686 -7.57 -16.25 10.05
CA LEU A 686 -8.63 -16.59 10.99
C LEU A 686 -9.48 -17.72 10.43
N PHE A 687 -9.79 -18.70 11.28
CA PHE A 687 -10.68 -19.80 10.95
C PHE A 687 -11.76 -19.94 12.03
N PHE A 688 -12.90 -20.48 11.64
CA PHE A 688 -14.03 -20.73 12.52
C PHE A 688 -14.38 -22.22 12.52
N LYS A 689 -14.70 -22.73 13.71
CA LYS A 689 -15.19 -24.08 13.91
C LYS A 689 -16.37 -24.07 14.89
N GLN A 690 -17.49 -24.63 14.46
CA GLN A 690 -18.67 -24.79 15.31
C GLN A 690 -18.49 -25.92 16.34
N ILE A 691 -19.02 -25.74 17.55
CA ILE A 691 -19.08 -26.79 18.58
C ILE A 691 -20.33 -27.66 18.39
N GLY A 692 -20.18 -28.98 18.53
CA GLY A 692 -21.31 -29.90 18.59
C GLY A 692 -22.14 -30.05 17.30
N SER A 693 -21.59 -29.71 16.13
CA SER A 693 -22.21 -30.10 14.85
C SER A 693 -22.42 -31.63 14.86
N LEU A 694 -23.60 -32.09 14.45
CA LEU A 694 -23.85 -33.53 14.18
C LEU A 694 -22.83 -34.09 13.16
N GLU A 695 -22.22 -33.19 12.38
CA GLU A 695 -20.98 -33.36 11.64
C GLU A 695 -19.75 -33.02 12.52
N ALA A 696 -19.46 -33.80 13.56
CA ALA A 696 -18.31 -33.57 14.45
C ALA A 696 -16.92 -33.70 13.75
N ASN A 697 -16.91 -33.82 12.42
CA ASN A 697 -15.75 -33.97 11.53
C ASN A 697 -15.69 -32.89 10.44
N SER A 698 -16.45 -31.79 10.54
CA SER A 698 -16.39 -30.74 9.52
C SER A 698 -15.16 -29.85 9.73
N PRO A 699 -14.33 -29.63 8.69
CA PRO A 699 -13.10 -28.86 8.79
C PRO A 699 -13.37 -27.40 9.14
N PRO A 700 -12.45 -26.71 9.83
CA PRO A 700 -12.57 -25.29 10.11
C PRO A 700 -12.68 -24.50 8.80
N VAL A 701 -13.50 -23.44 8.80
CA VAL A 701 -13.71 -22.59 7.62
C VAL A 701 -12.88 -21.32 7.78
N ARG A 702 -12.14 -20.93 6.75
CA ARG A 702 -11.40 -19.64 6.73
C ARG A 702 -12.42 -18.48 6.74
N LEU A 703 -12.25 -17.55 7.67
CA LEU A 703 -13.09 -16.36 7.77
C LEU A 703 -12.71 -15.33 6.69
N SER A 704 -13.72 -14.74 6.06
CA SER A 704 -13.56 -13.60 5.16
C SER A 704 -13.61 -12.28 5.92
N LYS A 705 -13.31 -11.17 5.23
CA LYS A 705 -13.50 -9.84 5.80
C LYS A 705 -14.99 -9.61 6.05
N GLY A 706 -15.29 -8.96 7.17
CA GLY A 706 -16.64 -8.51 7.52
C GLY A 706 -16.56 -7.36 8.52
N GLU A 707 -17.66 -7.13 9.22
CA GLU A 707 -17.83 -6.00 10.15
C GLU A 707 -17.75 -6.42 11.62
N THR A 708 -17.76 -7.71 11.92
CA THR A 708 -17.73 -8.20 13.30
C THR A 708 -16.33 -8.13 13.89
N ARG A 709 -16.16 -7.40 14.99
CA ARG A 709 -14.90 -7.33 15.74
C ARG A 709 -14.73 -8.54 16.65
N ILE A 710 -13.48 -8.98 16.80
CA ILE A 710 -13.10 -10.01 17.77
C ILE A 710 -12.37 -9.33 18.92
N LEU A 711 -13.02 -9.26 20.07
CA LEU A 711 -12.47 -8.72 21.31
C LEU A 711 -11.86 -9.84 22.16
N GLY A 712 -10.80 -9.52 22.89
CA GLY A 712 -10.28 -10.43 23.91
C GLY A 712 -11.01 -10.30 25.25
N ARG A 713 -10.61 -11.16 26.20
CA ARG A 713 -11.25 -11.28 27.52
C ARG A 713 -10.87 -10.23 28.56
N ILE A 714 -9.90 -9.34 28.31
CA ILE A 714 -9.38 -8.42 29.35
C ILE A 714 -9.95 -7.00 29.21
N CYS A 715 -10.00 -6.26 30.32
CA CYS A 715 -10.58 -4.92 30.39
C CYS A 715 -9.56 -3.85 29.93
N MET A 716 -9.16 -3.90 28.66
CA MET A 716 -8.33 -2.88 28.02
C MET A 716 -8.95 -2.47 26.68
N GLU A 717 -8.98 -1.16 26.40
CA GLU A 717 -9.46 -0.60 25.12
C GLU A 717 -8.77 -1.25 23.91
N ASP A 718 -7.47 -1.54 24.06
CA ASP A 718 -6.64 -2.11 23.00
C ASP A 718 -6.75 -3.65 22.89
N ASP A 719 -7.58 -4.34 23.69
CA ASP A 719 -7.76 -5.80 23.60
C ASP A 719 -8.69 -6.20 22.45
N ILE A 720 -8.28 -5.82 21.24
CA ILE A 720 -8.94 -6.12 19.98
C ILE A 720 -8.02 -7.03 19.17
N LEU A 721 -8.49 -8.25 18.91
CA LEU A 721 -7.73 -9.29 18.19
C LEU A 721 -7.98 -9.27 16.68
N SER A 722 -9.10 -8.70 16.24
CA SER A 722 -9.42 -8.47 14.83
C SER A 722 -10.50 -7.40 14.68
N ASP A 723 -10.30 -6.45 13.76
CA ASP A 723 -11.21 -5.31 13.53
C ASP A 723 -12.33 -5.59 12.52
N GLY A 724 -12.49 -6.82 12.04
CA GLY A 724 -13.64 -7.12 11.17
C GLY A 724 -13.50 -8.42 10.41
N VAL A 725 -14.33 -9.38 10.75
CA VAL A 725 -14.49 -10.67 10.06
C VAL A 725 -15.97 -10.94 9.80
N SER A 726 -16.24 -11.75 8.79
CA SER A 726 -17.58 -12.32 8.58
C SER A 726 -17.63 -13.66 9.28
N LEU A 727 -18.37 -13.74 10.39
CA LEU A 727 -18.67 -15.00 11.05
C LEU A 727 -19.92 -15.64 10.43
N PRO A 728 -20.03 -16.98 10.41
CA PRO A 728 -21.27 -17.65 10.01
C PRO A 728 -22.46 -17.22 10.87
N GLU A 729 -23.64 -17.10 10.27
CA GLU A 729 -24.88 -16.76 11.02
C GLU A 729 -25.21 -17.79 12.12
N SER A 730 -24.73 -19.02 11.96
CA SER A 730 -24.87 -20.10 12.93
C SER A 730 -23.92 -20.01 14.13
N ALA A 731 -23.05 -18.99 14.19
CA ALA A 731 -22.10 -18.81 15.28
C ALA A 731 -22.83 -18.65 16.63
N GLN A 732 -22.38 -19.41 17.63
CA GLN A 732 -22.93 -19.47 18.98
C GLN A 732 -21.82 -19.40 20.03
N ILE A 733 -22.20 -19.06 21.26
CA ILE A 733 -21.32 -19.15 22.43
C ILE A 733 -20.82 -20.60 22.56
N GLY A 734 -19.52 -20.77 22.79
CA GLY A 734 -18.87 -22.08 22.85
C GLY A 734 -18.18 -22.53 21.56
N ASP A 735 -18.50 -21.92 20.41
CA ASP A 735 -17.78 -22.16 19.16
C ASP A 735 -16.32 -21.68 19.25
N TYR A 736 -15.49 -22.12 18.30
CA TYR A 736 -14.06 -21.81 18.27
C TYR A 736 -13.71 -20.81 17.17
N VAL A 737 -12.88 -19.85 17.54
CA VAL A 737 -12.09 -19.01 16.63
C VAL A 737 -10.64 -19.47 16.72
N ILE A 738 -10.04 -19.76 15.57
CA ILE A 738 -8.67 -20.25 15.46
C ILE A 738 -7.85 -19.16 14.80
N PHE A 739 -6.84 -18.68 15.52
CA PHE A 739 -5.86 -17.72 15.03
C PHE A 739 -4.65 -18.50 14.49
N GLY A 740 -4.48 -18.46 13.18
CA GLY A 740 -3.25 -18.87 12.51
C GLY A 740 -2.11 -17.90 12.79
N ASP A 741 -0.91 -18.23 12.28
CA ASP A 741 0.26 -17.36 12.42
C ASP A 741 0.63 -16.99 13.86
N ALA A 742 0.33 -17.86 14.84
CA ALA A 742 0.41 -17.55 16.26
C ALA A 742 1.72 -17.99 16.93
N GLY A 743 2.77 -18.28 16.15
CA GLY A 743 4.05 -18.75 16.68
C GLY A 743 5.07 -17.62 16.91
N GLY A 744 5.89 -17.33 15.89
CA GLY A 744 6.97 -16.34 15.96
C GLY A 744 6.57 -14.99 16.56
N TYR A 745 7.28 -14.61 17.62
CA TYR A 745 7.05 -13.46 18.50
C TYR A 745 5.76 -13.48 19.32
N GLU A 746 4.66 -14.05 18.82
CA GLU A 746 3.45 -14.24 19.64
C GLU A 746 3.72 -15.14 20.84
N ARG A 747 4.44 -16.24 20.62
CA ARG A 747 4.83 -17.16 21.68
C ARG A 747 5.84 -16.55 22.65
N SER A 748 6.91 -15.95 22.12
CA SER A 748 8.02 -15.45 22.93
C SER A 748 7.72 -14.15 23.67
N MET A 749 6.76 -13.36 23.17
CA MET A 749 6.30 -12.13 23.82
C MET A 749 5.01 -12.31 24.64
N SER A 750 4.43 -13.53 24.68
CA SER A 750 3.27 -13.79 25.52
C SER A 750 3.57 -13.55 27.00
N TYR A 751 2.56 -13.08 27.74
CA TYR A 751 2.72 -12.67 29.14
C TYR A 751 1.55 -13.17 30.00
N GLY A 752 1.71 -13.15 31.32
CA GLY A 752 0.76 -13.77 32.27
C GLY A 752 -0.41 -12.89 32.69
N PHE A 753 -0.56 -11.68 32.14
CA PHE A 753 -1.61 -10.74 32.57
C PHE A 753 -3.00 -11.23 32.15
N GLY A 754 -3.98 -11.15 33.05
CA GLY A 754 -5.37 -11.56 32.77
C GLY A 754 -5.58 -13.08 32.65
N ARG A 755 -4.68 -13.89 33.22
CA ARG A 755 -4.80 -15.35 33.25
C ARG A 755 -5.41 -15.93 34.53
N GLY A 756 -5.70 -15.08 35.54
CA GLY A 756 -6.13 -15.51 36.87
C GLY A 756 -4.93 -15.72 37.78
#